data_AF-S9QIU4-F1
#
_entry.id   AF-S9QIU4-F1
#
_cell.length_a   1.000
_cell.length_b   1.000
_cell.length_c   1.000
_cell.angle_alpha   90.00
_cell.angle_beta   90.00
_cell.angle_gamma   90.00
#
_symmetry.space_group_name_H-M   'P 1'
#
loop_
_entity.id
_entity.type
_entity.pdbx_description
1 polymer ?
#
loop_
_entity_poly.entity_id
_entity_poly.type
_entity_poly.pdbx_seq_one_letter_code
_entity_poly.pdbx_strand_id
1 'polypeptide(L)'
;MTKTVAVIGAGIVGVSTAIWLQRDGHEVVLIDKAGPGEGASHGNGGVLASCSVVPVPGPGLWTKAPKMLMDPNQPLFMKWGYLPRLLPWLRRYMAQANAEAARKRAQAATPIIGDSLNDHQALATGTGAEKWIVPADYVFVYNDRAAYEGDAFGFSLRREAGFEWEELEGEAFKAYDPAFGPQLSFAARFPGHGRIADPGRYVKDLAAHAEAQGARILKAEVTDVVRENGRVTGVRAGGRNHRLRRRRADRRCLVQAAGREAGHRRPARERTRLSPRALRRLGHATLAGDDRERQVRRDADGGPAAARGHRRAGRARRAALACALRAAGAQHPRGDSRHHLGEESRMDGPPPLGRRFPAPHRRGPGREGRLPGFRPRSCRFDGRPQDRAHPFAADRGARAQHRSCAIRPFAFSMRHEQRKTFAYKHSGRQKMTTKQILMAGAALATMAGAAQAETWDMPMAYAATNFHSEVGAEFATCVTEGTGGELEIVTHPSGSLFGGAEIKRAVMTGQANIGERLLSAHQNENPLYGVDSIPFLVSSFDQHEKLWGIAEPYVSDALAEDNLHYLYSVPWPPQGLYMNKPISSVADLEGVKFRSYSTATARMAELTGMLPVQVEAAELSQALATGVAESFISSGATGYDRKVWEHLSNFYEVDAWLPRNAVFVNADAWDGLSDEAKSVMEDCATTAAETGLERSKEYTQFTLDGLKENGMTVERAGDELMSELKEIGETMTSEWLETAGEAGTAIVEEYRGE
;
A
#
# COMPACT_ATOMS: atom_id res chain seq x y z
N MET A 1 -37.65 16.27 0.97
CA MET A 1 -38.40 15.00 0.88
C MET A 1 -37.53 13.95 1.52
N THR A 2 -37.82 13.61 2.78
CA THR A 2 -37.01 12.65 3.55
C THR A 2 -37.17 11.25 2.98
N LYS A 3 -36.05 10.55 2.84
CA LYS A 3 -35.97 9.20 2.28
C LYS A 3 -35.09 8.34 3.14
N THR A 4 -35.37 7.05 3.20
CA THR A 4 -34.41 6.03 3.59
C THR A 4 -33.45 5.75 2.44
N VAL A 5 -32.15 5.94 2.67
CA VAL A 5 -31.05 5.69 1.73
C VAL A 5 -30.15 4.61 2.30
N ALA A 6 -29.82 3.59 1.49
CA ALA A 6 -28.75 2.66 1.82
C ALA A 6 -27.42 3.17 1.25
N VAL A 7 -26.38 3.16 2.07
CA VAL A 7 -24.99 3.41 1.70
C VAL A 7 -24.21 2.11 1.91
N ILE A 8 -23.63 1.57 0.84
CA ILE A 8 -22.80 0.35 0.89
C ILE A 8 -21.32 0.75 1.00
N GLY A 9 -20.62 0.20 1.98
CA GLY A 9 -19.24 0.52 2.37
C GLY A 9 -19.18 1.56 3.49
N ALA A 10 -18.47 1.26 4.58
CA ALA A 10 -18.29 2.12 5.77
C ALA A 10 -16.85 2.63 5.97
N GLY A 11 -16.05 2.67 4.90
CA GLY A 11 -14.86 3.52 4.83
C GLY A 11 -15.20 5.02 4.75
N ILE A 12 -14.19 5.88 4.73
CA ILE A 12 -14.36 7.35 4.81
C ILE A 12 -15.40 7.93 3.83
N VAL A 13 -15.43 7.46 2.58
CA VAL A 13 -16.40 7.94 1.57
C VAL A 13 -17.84 7.64 1.98
N GLY A 14 -18.11 6.44 2.51
CA GLY A 14 -19.45 6.02 2.92
C GLY A 14 -19.93 6.71 4.20
N VAL A 15 -19.05 6.82 5.20
CA VAL A 15 -19.37 7.52 6.46
C VAL A 15 -19.57 9.02 6.21
N SER A 16 -18.72 9.66 5.40
CA SER A 16 -18.92 11.06 4.98
C SER A 16 -20.25 11.24 4.25
N THR A 17 -20.60 10.31 3.36
CA THR A 17 -21.88 10.32 2.63
C THR A 17 -23.07 10.17 3.58
N ALA A 18 -22.98 9.30 4.59
CA ALA A 18 -24.02 9.13 5.60
C ALA A 18 -24.29 10.43 6.38
N ILE A 19 -23.23 11.06 6.90
CA ILE A 19 -23.33 12.32 7.66
C ILE A 19 -23.92 13.44 6.79
N TRP A 20 -23.46 13.59 5.54
CA TRP A 20 -24.02 14.62 4.65
C TRP A 20 -25.47 14.35 4.23
N LEU A 21 -25.88 13.09 4.08
CA LEU A 21 -27.29 12.73 3.85
C LEU A 21 -28.17 13.02 5.08
N GLN A 22 -27.69 12.75 6.29
CA GLN A 22 -28.39 13.12 7.53
C GLN A 22 -28.52 14.65 7.66
N ARG A 23 -27.45 15.40 7.34
CA ARG A 23 -27.46 16.88 7.31
C ARG A 23 -28.41 17.47 6.25
N ASP A 24 -28.74 16.73 5.18
CA ASP A 24 -29.78 17.08 4.19
C ASP A 24 -31.19 16.53 4.55
N GLY A 25 -31.34 15.90 5.73
CA GLY A 25 -32.62 15.43 6.26
C GLY A 25 -33.09 14.07 5.73
N HIS A 26 -32.16 13.18 5.38
CA HIS A 26 -32.44 11.79 4.98
C HIS A 26 -32.21 10.78 6.12
N GLU A 27 -33.03 9.72 6.15
CA GLU A 27 -32.80 8.53 6.98
C GLU A 27 -31.69 7.69 6.30
N VAL A 28 -30.66 7.27 7.02
CA VAL A 28 -29.53 6.51 6.43
C VAL A 28 -29.39 5.13 7.06
N VAL A 29 -29.14 4.13 6.22
CA VAL A 29 -28.64 2.81 6.61
C VAL A 29 -27.26 2.62 5.99
N LEU A 30 -26.23 2.53 6.84
CA LEU A 30 -24.85 2.29 6.43
C LEU A 30 -24.56 0.79 6.57
N ILE A 31 -24.00 0.15 5.54
CA ILE A 31 -23.84 -1.31 5.46
C ILE A 31 -22.42 -1.67 5.05
N ASP A 32 -21.74 -2.53 5.80
CA ASP A 32 -20.36 -2.96 5.54
C ASP A 32 -20.11 -4.40 6.00
N LYS A 33 -19.18 -5.12 5.37
CA LYS A 33 -18.84 -6.51 5.71
C LYS A 33 -18.09 -6.62 7.04
N ALA A 34 -17.13 -5.73 7.31
CA ALA A 34 -16.24 -5.77 8.47
C ALA A 34 -16.66 -4.76 9.56
N GLY A 35 -17.09 -3.57 9.15
CA GLY A 35 -17.51 -2.49 10.04
C GLY A 35 -16.89 -1.13 9.66
N PRO A 36 -17.24 -0.04 10.37
CA PRO A 36 -16.73 1.29 10.06
C PRO A 36 -15.22 1.40 10.17
N GLY A 37 -14.58 1.87 9.11
CA GLY A 37 -13.13 2.10 9.04
C GLY A 37 -12.26 0.90 8.69
N GLU A 38 -12.73 -0.35 8.84
CA GLU A 38 -11.86 -1.54 8.83
C GLU A 38 -11.31 -1.96 7.45
N GLY A 39 -11.83 -1.40 6.36
CA GLY A 39 -11.28 -1.60 5.02
C GLY A 39 -10.11 -0.65 4.70
N ALA A 40 -10.04 -0.18 3.44
CA ALA A 40 -9.03 0.76 2.93
C ALA A 40 -9.02 2.17 3.58
N SER A 41 -9.62 2.35 4.76
CA SER A 41 -9.50 3.53 5.61
C SER A 41 -8.67 3.28 6.88
N HIS A 42 -8.41 2.02 7.25
CA HIS A 42 -7.62 1.66 8.43
C HIS A 42 -6.14 2.00 8.20
N GLY A 43 -5.46 1.29 7.28
CA GLY A 43 -4.04 1.48 6.94
C GLY A 43 -3.77 2.57 5.89
N ASN A 44 -4.43 3.73 6.00
CA ASN A 44 -4.21 4.86 5.08
C ASN A 44 -3.17 5.83 5.66
N GLY A 45 -2.29 6.41 4.84
CA GLY A 45 -1.32 7.44 5.27
C GLY A 45 -1.92 8.80 5.65
N GLY A 46 -3.25 8.99 5.53
CA GLY A 46 -4.00 10.10 6.13
C GLY A 46 -3.83 11.48 5.48
N VAL A 47 -3.10 11.60 4.38
CA VAL A 47 -2.73 12.90 3.78
C VAL A 47 -3.91 13.59 3.08
N LEU A 48 -4.15 14.86 3.39
CA LEU A 48 -5.14 15.73 2.74
C LEU A 48 -4.44 16.61 1.67
N ALA A 49 -4.15 15.98 0.54
CA ALA A 49 -3.29 16.53 -0.52
C ALA A 49 -4.06 17.36 -1.58
N SER A 50 -4.57 18.54 -1.20
CA SER A 50 -5.35 19.43 -2.10
C SER A 50 -4.67 19.74 -3.45
N CYS A 51 -3.34 19.87 -3.50
CA CYS A 51 -2.60 20.16 -4.74
C CYS A 51 -2.33 18.95 -5.66
N SER A 52 -2.87 17.76 -5.36
CA SER A 52 -2.67 16.52 -6.15
C SER A 52 -3.50 16.46 -7.45
N VAL A 53 -3.50 17.56 -8.20
CA VAL A 53 -4.23 17.71 -9.47
C VAL A 53 -3.47 17.16 -10.70
N VAL A 54 -2.23 16.72 -10.54
CA VAL A 54 -1.38 16.24 -11.65
C VAL A 54 -1.78 14.80 -12.05
N PRO A 55 -2.22 14.55 -13.29
CA PRO A 55 -2.66 13.22 -13.71
C PRO A 55 -1.48 12.34 -14.17
N VAL A 56 -1.51 11.06 -13.77
CA VAL A 56 -0.51 10.03 -14.11
C VAL A 56 -0.09 9.99 -15.60
N PRO A 57 -1.02 9.97 -16.59
CA PRO A 57 -0.68 10.09 -18.02
C PRO A 57 -0.29 11.53 -18.41
N GLY A 58 0.92 11.94 -18.03
CA GLY A 58 1.55 13.20 -18.43
C GLY A 58 2.10 13.18 -19.87
N PRO A 59 2.52 14.35 -20.39
CA PRO A 59 3.24 14.45 -21.66
C PRO A 59 4.62 13.76 -21.58
N GLY A 60 5.15 13.33 -22.73
CA GLY A 60 6.46 12.66 -22.80
C GLY A 60 6.44 11.18 -22.40
N LEU A 61 5.30 10.61 -21.99
CA LEU A 61 5.21 9.16 -21.73
C LEU A 61 5.57 8.33 -22.98
N TRP A 62 5.24 8.82 -24.19
CA TRP A 62 5.65 8.21 -25.46
C TRP A 62 7.16 8.13 -25.67
N THR A 63 7.96 9.06 -25.12
CA THR A 63 9.43 9.03 -25.25
C THR A 63 10.11 8.30 -24.10
N LYS A 64 9.46 8.22 -22.92
CA LYS A 64 9.93 7.40 -21.79
C LYS A 64 9.60 5.92 -21.97
N ALA A 65 8.42 5.57 -22.50
CA ALA A 65 7.93 4.20 -22.58
C ALA A 65 8.88 3.21 -23.30
N PRO A 66 9.54 3.54 -24.43
CA PRO A 66 10.52 2.64 -25.04
C PRO A 66 11.70 2.32 -24.12
N LYS A 67 12.21 3.30 -23.36
CA LYS A 67 13.25 3.05 -22.36
C LYS A 67 12.72 2.20 -21.20
N MET A 68 11.51 2.48 -20.72
CA MET A 68 10.89 1.72 -19.62
C MET A 68 10.52 0.28 -20.00
N LEU A 69 10.34 -0.01 -21.30
CA LEU A 69 10.12 -1.35 -21.84
C LEU A 69 11.41 -2.11 -22.21
N MET A 70 12.57 -1.44 -22.15
CA MET A 70 13.89 -2.00 -22.53
C MET A 70 14.87 -2.07 -21.35
N ASP A 71 14.44 -1.70 -20.15
CA ASP A 71 15.22 -1.74 -18.91
C ASP A 71 14.39 -2.55 -17.90
N PRO A 72 14.76 -3.81 -17.59
CA PRO A 72 13.96 -4.71 -16.75
C PRO A 72 13.84 -4.24 -15.29
N ASN A 73 14.55 -3.19 -14.89
CA ASN A 73 14.43 -2.57 -13.56
C ASN A 73 13.46 -1.37 -13.54
N GLN A 74 12.70 -1.13 -14.62
CA GLN A 74 11.71 -0.05 -14.70
C GLN A 74 10.28 -0.58 -14.45
N PRO A 75 9.37 0.25 -13.89
CA PRO A 75 8.03 -0.18 -13.50
C PRO A 75 7.04 -0.28 -14.68
N LEU A 76 7.47 -0.88 -15.80
CA LEU A 76 6.64 -1.13 -16.99
C LEU A 76 7.10 -2.40 -17.72
N PHE A 77 6.89 -3.56 -17.09
CA PHE A 77 6.97 -4.84 -17.78
C PHE A 77 5.78 -5.05 -18.73
N MET A 78 5.95 -5.79 -19.82
CA MET A 78 4.87 -6.06 -20.78
C MET A 78 5.08 -7.34 -21.60
N LYS A 79 4.29 -8.38 -21.30
CA LYS A 79 4.24 -9.63 -22.10
C LYS A 79 3.93 -9.36 -23.57
N TRP A 80 4.88 -9.68 -24.46
CA TRP A 80 4.76 -9.42 -25.90
C TRP A 80 3.57 -10.16 -26.55
N GLY A 81 3.26 -11.38 -26.11
CA GLY A 81 2.07 -12.12 -26.56
C GLY A 81 0.74 -11.48 -26.16
N TYR A 82 0.71 -10.68 -25.09
CA TYR A 82 -0.50 -9.95 -24.66
C TYR A 82 -0.63 -8.58 -25.35
N LEU A 83 0.45 -8.02 -25.90
CA LEU A 83 0.44 -6.71 -26.57
C LEU A 83 -0.67 -6.57 -27.64
N PRO A 84 -0.98 -7.55 -28.52
CA PRO A 84 -2.10 -7.44 -29.46
C PRO A 84 -3.47 -7.25 -28.78
N ARG A 85 -3.71 -7.89 -27.62
CA ARG A 85 -4.94 -7.72 -26.81
C ARG A 85 -4.96 -6.36 -26.11
N LEU A 86 -3.80 -5.89 -25.63
CA LEU A 86 -3.65 -4.61 -24.93
C LEU A 86 -3.67 -3.38 -25.87
N LEU A 87 -3.16 -3.51 -27.10
CA LEU A 87 -2.93 -2.40 -28.03
C LEU A 87 -4.15 -1.48 -28.30
N PRO A 88 -5.40 -1.98 -28.43
CA PRO A 88 -6.57 -1.11 -28.58
C PRO A 88 -6.85 -0.22 -27.36
N TRP A 89 -6.48 -0.67 -26.15
CA TRP A 89 -6.53 0.13 -24.92
C TRP A 89 -5.31 1.05 -24.83
N LEU A 90 -4.09 0.52 -25.06
CA LEU A 90 -2.85 1.27 -24.97
C LEU A 90 -2.84 2.46 -25.93
N ARG A 91 -3.33 2.29 -27.16
CA ARG A 91 -3.49 3.39 -28.12
C ARG A 91 -4.43 4.49 -27.61
N ARG A 92 -5.48 4.15 -26.86
CA ARG A 92 -6.41 5.14 -26.25
C ARG A 92 -5.77 5.82 -25.04
N TYR A 93 -5.10 5.05 -24.18
CA TYR A 93 -4.39 5.57 -23.00
C TYR A 93 -3.27 6.55 -23.41
N MET A 94 -2.40 6.12 -24.32
CA MET A 94 -1.26 6.92 -24.79
C MET A 94 -1.70 8.11 -25.67
N ALA A 95 -2.84 8.04 -26.37
CA ALA A 95 -3.44 9.22 -27.00
C ALA A 95 -3.87 10.29 -25.97
N GLN A 96 -4.12 9.91 -24.71
CA GLN A 96 -4.36 10.83 -23.60
C GLN A 96 -3.09 11.21 -22.82
N ALA A 97 -1.91 10.68 -23.16
CA ALA A 97 -0.63 11.02 -22.52
C ALA A 97 0.00 12.26 -23.16
N ASN A 98 -0.73 13.38 -23.10
CA ASN A 98 -0.37 14.66 -23.73
C ASN A 98 -0.72 15.86 -22.82
N ALA A 99 -0.10 17.02 -23.09
CA ALA A 99 -0.20 18.19 -22.22
C ALA A 99 -1.60 18.84 -22.17
N GLU A 100 -2.38 18.79 -23.26
CA GLU A 100 -3.74 19.33 -23.30
C GLU A 100 -4.69 18.47 -22.44
N ALA A 101 -4.65 17.16 -22.65
CA ALA A 101 -5.42 16.20 -21.87
C ALA A 101 -5.01 16.20 -20.39
N ALA A 102 -3.72 16.42 -20.09
CA ALA A 102 -3.24 16.61 -18.72
C ALA A 102 -3.83 17.88 -18.06
N ARG A 103 -3.70 19.05 -18.71
CA ARG A 103 -4.32 20.32 -18.24
C ARG A 103 -5.82 20.20 -18.00
N LYS A 104 -6.55 19.66 -18.98
CA LYS A 104 -8.00 19.48 -18.90
C LYS A 104 -8.44 18.60 -17.73
N ARG A 105 -7.65 17.58 -17.37
CA ARG A 105 -7.91 16.73 -16.21
C ARG A 105 -7.54 17.40 -14.89
N ALA A 106 -6.41 18.12 -14.82
CA ALA A 106 -6.03 18.90 -13.65
C ALA A 106 -7.12 19.92 -13.29
N GLN A 107 -7.54 20.74 -14.26
CA GLN A 107 -8.61 21.74 -14.10
C GLN A 107 -9.97 21.12 -13.72
N ALA A 108 -10.24 19.87 -14.11
CA ALA A 108 -11.44 19.14 -13.71
C ALA A 108 -11.34 18.51 -12.30
N ALA A 109 -10.12 18.23 -11.82
CA ALA A 109 -9.85 17.71 -10.49
C ALA A 109 -9.82 18.81 -9.42
N THR A 110 -9.30 20.02 -9.73
CA THR A 110 -9.21 21.16 -8.80
C THR A 110 -10.51 21.41 -8.01
N PRO A 111 -11.71 21.53 -8.61
CA PRO A 111 -12.95 21.77 -7.87
C PRO A 111 -13.52 20.54 -7.13
N ILE A 112 -12.80 19.41 -7.10
CA ILE A 112 -13.17 18.18 -6.39
C ILE A 112 -12.27 17.94 -5.18
N ILE A 113 -10.96 18.26 -5.29
CA ILE A 113 -9.97 18.00 -4.23
C ILE A 113 -9.32 19.25 -3.63
N GLY A 114 -9.44 20.41 -4.27
CA GLY A 114 -8.66 21.61 -3.91
C GLY A 114 -8.99 22.26 -2.56
N ASP A 115 -10.08 21.84 -1.92
CA ASP A 115 -10.54 22.33 -0.61
C ASP A 115 -10.49 21.22 0.48
N SER A 116 -9.75 20.12 0.22
CA SER A 116 -9.87 18.86 0.97
C SER A 116 -9.72 18.97 2.50
N LEU A 117 -8.80 19.83 2.99
CA LEU A 117 -8.69 20.13 4.42
C LEU A 117 -9.98 20.71 4.99
N ASN A 118 -10.51 21.74 4.33
CA ASN A 118 -11.69 22.48 4.78
C ASN A 118 -12.96 21.61 4.68
N ASP A 119 -13.08 20.78 3.65
CA ASP A 119 -14.17 19.79 3.54
C ASP A 119 -14.13 18.75 4.66
N HIS A 120 -12.95 18.24 5.02
CA HIS A 120 -12.77 17.33 6.16
C HIS A 120 -13.04 18.02 7.50
N GLN A 121 -12.58 19.25 7.70
CA GLN A 121 -12.89 20.05 8.90
C GLN A 121 -14.40 20.33 9.00
N ALA A 122 -15.06 20.73 7.91
CA ALA A 122 -16.50 20.97 7.89
C ALA A 122 -17.34 19.69 8.06
N LEU A 123 -16.81 18.53 7.66
CA LEU A 123 -17.38 17.22 8.00
C LEU A 123 -17.26 16.96 9.50
N ALA A 124 -16.05 17.05 10.05
CA ALA A 124 -15.75 16.71 11.43
C ALA A 124 -16.26 17.72 12.48
N THR A 125 -16.57 18.96 12.09
CA THR A 125 -17.08 20.01 13.00
C THR A 125 -18.32 19.52 13.76
N GLY A 126 -18.29 19.61 15.09
CA GLY A 126 -19.34 19.13 15.99
C GLY A 126 -19.31 17.62 16.25
N THR A 127 -18.21 16.94 15.95
CA THR A 127 -18.07 15.47 16.12
C THR A 127 -16.86 15.13 16.99
N GLY A 128 -16.80 13.90 17.51
CA GLY A 128 -15.62 13.39 18.21
C GLY A 128 -14.35 13.31 17.33
N ALA A 129 -14.50 13.42 16.00
CA ALA A 129 -13.43 13.20 15.04
C ALA A 129 -12.54 14.44 14.76
N GLU A 130 -12.92 15.65 15.22
CA GLU A 130 -12.15 16.89 15.00
C GLU A 130 -10.67 16.72 15.38
N LYS A 131 -10.42 16.09 16.54
CA LYS A 131 -9.10 15.90 17.16
C LYS A 131 -8.07 15.17 16.29
N TRP A 132 -8.51 14.46 15.26
CA TRP A 132 -7.60 13.73 14.36
C TRP A 132 -7.11 14.57 13.18
N ILE A 133 -7.78 15.69 12.84
CA ILE A 133 -7.39 16.53 11.71
C ILE A 133 -6.31 17.52 12.16
N VAL A 134 -5.13 17.38 11.59
CA VAL A 134 -3.98 18.25 11.84
C VAL A 134 -3.67 19.06 10.57
N PRO A 135 -3.95 20.37 10.54
CA PRO A 135 -3.45 21.27 9.50
C PRO A 135 -1.91 21.20 9.45
N ALA A 136 -1.36 21.04 8.26
CA ALA A 136 0.07 20.83 8.04
C ALA A 136 0.41 21.19 6.59
N ASP A 137 1.65 21.60 6.33
CA ASP A 137 2.08 21.83 4.95
C ASP A 137 2.29 20.50 4.21
N TYR A 138 2.10 20.51 2.89
CA TYR A 138 2.41 19.37 2.03
C TYR A 138 3.68 19.68 1.23
N VAL A 139 4.68 18.81 1.32
CA VAL A 139 6.05 19.12 0.86
C VAL A 139 6.51 18.10 -0.16
N PHE A 140 6.97 18.58 -1.32
CA PHE A 140 7.71 17.78 -2.30
C PHE A 140 9.20 18.00 -2.06
N VAL A 141 9.95 16.93 -1.79
CA VAL A 141 11.39 16.99 -1.48
C VAL A 141 12.20 16.36 -2.61
N TYR A 142 13.35 16.96 -2.92
CA TYR A 142 14.22 16.59 -4.03
C TYR A 142 15.70 16.54 -3.58
N ASN A 143 16.48 15.70 -4.26
CA ASN A 143 17.93 15.64 -4.07
C ASN A 143 18.58 17.02 -4.26
N ASP A 144 18.16 17.71 -5.31
CA ASP A 144 18.64 19.04 -5.71
C ASP A 144 17.58 19.83 -6.50
N ARG A 145 17.89 21.10 -6.78
CA ARG A 145 17.05 22.00 -7.58
C ARG A 145 16.83 21.53 -9.04
N ALA A 146 17.81 20.86 -9.65
CA ALA A 146 17.67 20.39 -11.04
C ALA A 146 16.67 19.23 -11.15
N ALA A 147 16.60 18.37 -10.13
CA ALA A 147 15.57 17.34 -10.01
C ALA A 147 14.15 17.94 -9.86
N TYR A 148 13.99 19.04 -9.12
CA TYR A 148 12.74 19.81 -9.02
C TYR A 148 12.36 20.47 -10.36
N GLU A 149 13.31 21.13 -11.03
CA GLU A 149 13.09 21.71 -12.36
C GLU A 149 12.70 20.65 -13.41
N GLY A 150 13.07 19.39 -13.19
CA GLY A 150 12.57 18.22 -13.93
C GLY A 150 11.06 17.95 -13.83
N ASP A 151 10.37 18.37 -12.76
CA ASP A 151 8.89 18.32 -12.62
C ASP A 151 8.22 19.68 -12.94
N ALA A 152 8.90 20.61 -13.62
CA ALA A 152 8.32 21.91 -13.96
C ALA A 152 6.97 21.83 -14.69
N PHE A 153 6.68 20.73 -15.40
CA PHE A 153 5.33 20.50 -15.96
C PHE A 153 4.28 20.23 -14.87
N GLY A 154 4.53 19.34 -13.89
CA GLY A 154 3.62 19.08 -12.77
C GLY A 154 3.34 20.34 -11.96
N PHE A 155 4.39 21.12 -11.68
CA PHE A 155 4.25 22.43 -11.02
C PHE A 155 3.53 23.49 -11.87
N SER A 156 3.68 23.47 -13.20
CA SER A 156 2.87 24.34 -14.07
C SER A 156 1.38 24.05 -13.96
N LEU A 157 0.98 22.77 -13.84
CA LEU A 157 -0.42 22.39 -13.62
C LEU A 157 -0.94 22.84 -12.25
N ARG A 158 -0.11 22.73 -11.19
CA ARG A 158 -0.45 23.22 -9.85
C ARG A 158 -0.65 24.74 -9.86
N ARG A 159 0.22 25.50 -10.54
CA ARG A 159 0.10 26.96 -10.69
C ARG A 159 -1.10 27.37 -11.56
N GLU A 160 -1.38 26.66 -12.65
CA GLU A 160 -2.59 26.85 -13.48
C GLU A 160 -3.89 26.56 -12.70
N ALA A 161 -3.84 25.64 -11.73
CA ALA A 161 -4.94 25.36 -10.80
C ALA A 161 -5.08 26.37 -9.65
N GLY A 162 -4.13 27.31 -9.51
CA GLY A 162 -4.15 28.36 -8.48
C GLY A 162 -3.48 27.99 -7.16
N PHE A 163 -2.63 26.96 -7.12
CA PHE A 163 -1.80 26.66 -5.96
C PHE A 163 -0.49 27.46 -5.99
N GLU A 164 -0.14 28.02 -4.84
CA GLU A 164 1.13 28.72 -4.55
C GLU A 164 1.95 27.87 -3.57
N TRP A 165 3.28 28.02 -3.62
CA TRP A 165 4.22 27.27 -2.79
C TRP A 165 5.48 28.08 -2.51
N GLU A 166 6.17 27.73 -1.44
CA GLU A 166 7.48 28.27 -1.08
C GLU A 166 8.57 27.30 -1.55
N GLU A 167 9.67 27.82 -2.09
CA GLU A 167 10.87 27.03 -2.40
C GLU A 167 11.86 27.11 -1.23
N LEU A 168 12.27 25.96 -0.71
CA LEU A 168 13.19 25.83 0.42
C LEU A 168 14.51 25.22 -0.07
N GLU A 169 15.63 25.87 0.24
CA GLU A 169 16.97 25.48 -0.18
C GLU A 169 18.00 25.92 0.89
N GLY A 170 19.14 25.23 0.97
CA GLY A 170 20.21 25.58 1.92
C GLY A 170 19.78 25.52 3.39
N GLU A 171 20.08 26.56 4.17
CA GLU A 171 19.72 26.59 5.61
C GLU A 171 18.21 26.61 5.86
N ALA A 172 17.40 27.19 4.95
CA ALA A 172 15.95 27.19 5.07
C ALA A 172 15.35 25.78 4.87
N PHE A 173 16.01 24.94 4.06
CA PHE A 173 15.66 23.52 3.91
C PHE A 173 16.04 22.72 5.17
N LYS A 174 17.29 22.84 5.63
CA LYS A 174 17.80 22.11 6.83
C LYS A 174 17.03 22.46 8.11
N ALA A 175 16.59 23.70 8.25
CA ALA A 175 15.86 24.18 9.43
C ALA A 175 14.36 23.83 9.40
N TYR A 176 13.84 23.28 8.30
CA TYR A 176 12.42 22.97 8.16
C TYR A 176 12.04 21.65 8.87
N ASP A 177 12.75 20.56 8.58
CA ASP A 177 12.54 19.26 9.21
C ASP A 177 13.88 18.49 9.35
N PRO A 178 14.30 18.12 10.57
CA PRO A 178 15.55 17.39 10.78
C PRO A 178 15.53 15.93 10.30
N ALA A 179 14.37 15.39 9.88
CA ALA A 179 14.28 14.05 9.28
C ALA A 179 14.78 14.01 7.82
N PHE A 180 15.05 15.17 7.18
CA PHE A 180 15.57 15.21 5.81
C PHE A 180 17.06 14.83 5.77
N GLY A 181 17.33 13.64 5.21
CA GLY A 181 18.70 13.12 5.05
C GLY A 181 19.60 13.97 4.14
N PRO A 182 20.94 13.88 4.31
CA PRO A 182 21.92 14.77 3.67
C PRO A 182 22.00 14.67 2.13
N GLN A 183 21.37 13.66 1.53
CA GLN A 183 21.19 13.50 0.09
C GLN A 183 20.08 14.38 -0.51
N LEU A 184 19.33 15.10 0.33
CA LEU A 184 18.25 16.00 -0.04
C LEU A 184 18.69 17.45 0.24
N SER A 185 18.38 18.38 -0.67
CA SER A 185 18.80 19.79 -0.51
C SER A 185 17.77 20.83 -0.97
N PHE A 186 16.66 20.39 -1.55
CA PHE A 186 15.62 21.26 -2.09
C PHE A 186 14.21 20.74 -1.77
N ALA A 187 13.27 21.65 -1.47
CA ALA A 187 11.85 21.31 -1.35
C ALA A 187 10.91 22.40 -1.86
N ALA A 188 9.70 21.99 -2.29
CA ALA A 188 8.57 22.86 -2.56
C ALA A 188 7.46 22.62 -1.52
N ARG A 189 7.21 23.62 -0.68
CA ARG A 189 6.27 23.59 0.48
C ARG A 189 4.94 24.24 0.10
N PHE A 190 3.85 23.48 0.15
CA PHE A 190 2.49 23.96 -0.08
C PHE A 190 1.73 24.13 1.25
N PRO A 191 1.40 25.37 1.68
CA PRO A 191 0.55 25.60 2.84
C PRO A 191 -0.93 25.26 2.55
N GLY A 192 -1.78 25.29 3.59
CA GLY A 192 -3.23 25.06 3.45
C GLY A 192 -3.64 23.60 3.22
N HIS A 193 -2.79 22.67 3.63
CA HIS A 193 -2.98 21.22 3.53
C HIS A 193 -3.16 20.61 4.94
N GLY A 194 -3.21 19.28 5.05
CA GLY A 194 -3.15 18.63 6.35
C GLY A 194 -2.98 17.12 6.32
N ARG A 195 -3.07 16.51 7.50
CA ARG A 195 -3.09 15.07 7.69
C ARG A 195 -4.17 14.68 8.71
N ILE A 196 -4.62 13.44 8.61
CA ILE A 196 -5.43 12.77 9.63
C ILE A 196 -4.47 11.88 10.43
N ALA A 197 -4.35 12.13 11.74
CA ALA A 197 -3.34 11.48 12.59
C ALA A 197 -3.60 9.98 12.85
N ASP A 198 -4.86 9.57 12.85
CA ASP A 198 -5.29 8.16 12.88
C ASP A 198 -6.54 8.01 11.99
N PRO A 199 -6.39 7.59 10.71
CA PRO A 199 -7.52 7.47 9.78
C PRO A 199 -8.55 6.41 10.18
N GLY A 200 -8.13 5.35 10.87
CA GLY A 200 -9.03 4.32 11.39
C GLY A 200 -9.95 4.89 12.48
N ARG A 201 -9.39 5.52 13.51
CA ARG A 201 -10.16 6.17 14.59
C ARG A 201 -10.96 7.37 14.08
N TYR A 202 -10.44 8.13 13.12
CA TYR A 202 -11.18 9.22 12.49
C TYR A 202 -12.48 8.73 11.83
N VAL A 203 -12.42 7.65 11.05
CA VAL A 203 -13.64 7.07 10.44
C VAL A 203 -14.57 6.45 11.50
N LYS A 204 -14.03 5.82 12.54
CA LYS A 204 -14.82 5.24 13.64
C LYS A 204 -15.55 6.33 14.46
N ASP A 205 -14.90 7.43 14.80
CA ASP A 205 -15.52 8.56 15.51
C ASP A 205 -16.58 9.27 14.65
N LEU A 206 -16.35 9.40 13.33
CA LEU A 206 -17.38 9.91 12.41
C LEU A 206 -18.57 8.95 12.32
N ALA A 207 -18.34 7.63 12.29
CA ALA A 207 -19.41 6.64 12.24
C ALA A 207 -20.23 6.61 13.54
N ALA A 208 -19.57 6.70 14.70
CA ALA A 208 -20.23 6.85 15.99
C ALA A 208 -21.08 8.13 16.06
N HIS A 209 -20.59 9.25 15.50
CA HIS A 209 -21.41 10.46 15.36
C HIS A 209 -22.62 10.24 14.43
N ALA A 210 -22.44 9.59 13.28
CA ALA A 210 -23.54 9.28 12.36
C ALA A 210 -24.62 8.42 13.04
N GLU A 211 -24.23 7.40 13.81
CA GLU A 211 -25.15 6.54 14.56
C GLU A 211 -25.85 7.29 15.71
N ALA A 212 -25.13 8.14 16.45
CA ALA A 212 -25.73 9.04 17.44
C ALA A 212 -26.70 10.07 16.83
N GLN A 213 -26.54 10.42 15.55
CA GLN A 213 -27.50 11.22 14.77
C GLN A 213 -28.58 10.36 14.05
N GLY A 214 -28.72 9.08 14.42
CA GLY A 214 -29.80 8.20 13.97
C GLY A 214 -29.59 7.47 12.63
N ALA A 215 -28.35 7.40 12.11
CA ALA A 215 -28.03 6.44 11.06
C ALA A 215 -28.03 5.03 11.65
N ARG A 216 -28.55 4.05 10.92
CA ARG A 216 -28.47 2.65 11.35
C ARG A 216 -27.28 1.96 10.68
N ILE A 217 -26.26 1.62 11.45
CA ILE A 217 -25.16 0.79 10.96
C ILE A 217 -25.62 -0.68 10.89
N LEU A 218 -25.12 -1.43 9.91
CA LEU A 218 -25.38 -2.85 9.71
C LEU A 218 -24.07 -3.54 9.28
N LYS A 219 -23.48 -4.33 10.18
CA LYS A 219 -22.38 -5.25 9.82
C LYS A 219 -22.99 -6.46 9.10
N ALA A 220 -22.90 -6.47 7.77
CA ALA A 220 -23.33 -7.54 6.87
C ALA A 220 -22.74 -7.33 5.47
N GLU A 221 -22.24 -8.39 4.84
CA GLU A 221 -21.91 -8.36 3.41
C GLU A 221 -23.17 -8.14 2.56
N VAL A 222 -23.09 -7.30 1.52
CA VAL A 222 -24.17 -7.03 0.55
C VAL A 222 -23.96 -7.82 -0.73
N THR A 223 -24.77 -8.87 -0.96
CA THR A 223 -24.61 -9.79 -2.10
C THR A 223 -25.49 -9.45 -3.32
N ASP A 224 -26.57 -8.68 -3.16
CA ASP A 224 -27.49 -8.35 -4.25
C ASP A 224 -28.29 -7.05 -4.01
N VAL A 225 -28.80 -6.44 -5.08
CA VAL A 225 -29.68 -5.27 -5.05
C VAL A 225 -31.10 -5.71 -5.38
N VAL A 226 -31.96 -5.77 -4.37
CA VAL A 226 -33.34 -6.26 -4.49
C VAL A 226 -34.17 -5.35 -5.40
N ARG A 227 -34.75 -5.91 -6.45
CA ARG A 227 -35.58 -5.19 -7.44
C ARG A 227 -37.01 -5.74 -7.45
N GLU A 228 -37.99 -4.85 -7.60
CA GLU A 228 -39.40 -5.18 -7.80
C GLU A 228 -39.93 -4.26 -8.91
N ASN A 229 -40.61 -4.82 -9.91
CA ASN A 229 -41.20 -4.07 -11.04
C ASN A 229 -40.20 -3.08 -11.67
N GLY A 230 -38.99 -3.57 -11.94
CA GLY A 230 -37.87 -2.81 -12.54
C GLY A 230 -37.17 -1.80 -11.62
N ARG A 231 -37.62 -1.61 -10.37
CA ARG A 231 -37.12 -0.57 -9.45
C ARG A 231 -36.38 -1.17 -8.27
N VAL A 232 -35.30 -0.52 -7.84
CA VAL A 232 -34.56 -0.88 -6.61
C VAL A 232 -35.46 -0.67 -5.37
N THR A 233 -35.45 -1.65 -4.47
CA THR A 233 -36.34 -1.69 -3.29
C THR A 233 -35.63 -1.89 -1.97
N GLY A 234 -34.40 -2.40 -2.02
CA GLY A 234 -33.55 -2.72 -0.88
C GLY A 234 -32.27 -3.40 -1.37
N VAL A 235 -31.56 -4.03 -0.43
CA VAL A 235 -30.39 -4.86 -0.71
C VAL A 235 -30.53 -6.20 0.00
N ARG A 236 -29.89 -7.25 -0.50
CA ARG A 236 -29.71 -8.51 0.22
C ARG A 236 -28.39 -8.41 0.98
N ALA A 237 -28.43 -8.58 2.30
CA ALA A 237 -27.24 -8.59 3.13
C ALA A 237 -27.37 -9.62 4.25
N GLY A 238 -26.29 -10.34 4.59
CA GLY A 238 -26.33 -11.40 5.62
C GLY A 238 -27.45 -12.42 5.39
N GLY A 239 -27.61 -12.88 4.14
CA GLY A 239 -28.70 -13.76 3.70
C GLY A 239 -30.12 -13.14 3.66
N ARG A 240 -30.34 -11.93 4.20
CA ARG A 240 -31.67 -11.35 4.42
C ARG A 240 -31.95 -10.15 3.49
N ASN A 241 -33.21 -10.01 3.07
CA ASN A 241 -33.64 -8.92 2.17
C ASN A 241 -33.98 -7.64 2.97
N HIS A 242 -33.02 -6.72 3.10
CA HIS A 242 -33.21 -5.43 3.75
C HIS A 242 -33.93 -4.42 2.85
N ARG A 243 -35.26 -4.45 2.90
CA ARG A 243 -36.15 -3.50 2.21
C ARG A 243 -36.02 -2.08 2.79
N LEU A 244 -35.79 -1.08 1.94
CA LEU A 244 -35.87 0.34 2.34
C LEU A 244 -37.33 0.69 2.65
N ARG A 245 -37.57 1.22 3.87
CA ARG A 245 -38.93 1.53 4.36
C ARG A 245 -39.62 2.55 3.46
N ARG A 246 -40.94 2.42 3.34
CA ARG A 246 -41.78 3.27 2.49
C ARG A 246 -42.74 4.11 3.34
N ARG A 247 -42.34 5.34 3.68
CA ARG A 247 -43.34 6.41 3.88
C ARG A 247 -44.00 6.69 2.51
N ARG A 248 -45.29 7.07 2.50
CA ARG A 248 -46.06 7.18 1.25
C ARG A 248 -45.45 8.22 0.30
N ALA A 249 -45.54 7.95 -1.01
CA ALA A 249 -45.11 8.77 -2.15
C ALA A 249 -43.60 8.93 -2.48
N ASP A 250 -42.63 8.57 -1.63
CA ASP A 250 -41.21 8.92 -1.90
C ASP A 250 -40.42 7.96 -2.83
N ARG A 251 -39.36 8.49 -3.46
CA ARG A 251 -38.48 7.78 -4.42
C ARG A 251 -37.22 7.23 -3.73
N ARG A 252 -37.15 5.90 -3.57
CA ARG A 252 -35.98 5.17 -3.04
C ARG A 252 -34.69 5.50 -3.82
N CYS A 253 -33.58 5.60 -3.09
CA CYS A 253 -32.23 5.80 -3.62
C CYS A 253 -31.26 4.82 -2.94
N LEU A 254 -30.29 4.34 -3.72
CA LEU A 254 -29.17 3.51 -3.26
C LEU A 254 -27.88 4.25 -3.63
N VAL A 255 -26.91 4.28 -2.71
CA VAL A 255 -25.57 4.83 -2.95
C VAL A 255 -24.54 3.73 -2.67
N GLN A 256 -23.65 3.50 -3.63
CA GLN A 256 -22.52 2.59 -3.49
C GLN A 256 -21.26 3.43 -3.28
N ALA A 257 -20.66 3.39 -2.09
CA ALA A 257 -19.40 4.08 -1.82
C ALA A 257 -18.24 3.21 -2.33
N ALA A 258 -17.79 3.49 -3.55
CA ALA A 258 -16.77 2.68 -4.22
C ALA A 258 -15.36 2.94 -3.65
N GLY A 259 -14.99 2.15 -2.64
CA GLY A 259 -13.59 1.78 -2.42
C GLY A 259 -13.06 0.89 -3.55
N ARG A 260 -11.75 0.60 -3.57
CA ARG A 260 -11.04 -0.10 -4.66
C ARG A 260 -11.28 -1.63 -4.68
N GLU A 261 -12.53 -2.07 -4.56
CA GLU A 261 -12.91 -3.49 -4.46
C GLU A 261 -14.15 -3.85 -5.31
N ALA A 262 -14.57 -2.97 -6.23
CA ALA A 262 -15.70 -3.20 -7.12
C ALA A 262 -15.33 -4.14 -8.29
N GLY A 263 -15.41 -5.45 -8.06
CA GLY A 263 -15.23 -6.51 -9.07
C GLY A 263 -16.10 -6.31 -10.32
N HIS A 264 -15.64 -6.83 -11.46
CA HIS A 264 -16.15 -6.49 -12.79
C HIS A 264 -17.56 -7.07 -13.13
N ARG A 265 -18.62 -6.48 -12.57
CA ARG A 265 -19.99 -6.56 -13.14
C ARG A 265 -20.49 -5.16 -13.50
N ARG A 266 -20.62 -4.89 -14.81
CA ARG A 266 -21.06 -3.58 -15.33
C ARG A 266 -22.48 -3.25 -14.84
N PRO A 267 -22.71 -2.14 -14.11
CA PRO A 267 -24.07 -1.68 -13.88
C PRO A 267 -24.71 -1.24 -15.19
N ALA A 268 -25.92 -1.72 -15.47
CA ALA A 268 -26.67 -1.35 -16.67
C ALA A 268 -26.99 0.16 -16.68
N ARG A 269 -26.90 0.78 -17.87
CA ARG A 269 -27.18 2.21 -18.07
C ARG A 269 -28.63 2.57 -17.71
N GLU A 270 -28.85 3.55 -16.82
CA GLU A 270 -30.03 4.43 -16.95
C GLU A 270 -29.87 5.80 -16.25
N ARG A 271 -30.77 6.74 -16.57
CA ARG A 271 -30.62 8.19 -16.30
C ARG A 271 -31.41 8.66 -15.06
N THR A 272 -30.73 8.90 -13.94
CA THR A 272 -31.33 9.57 -12.77
C THR A 272 -31.17 11.09 -12.85
N ARG A 273 -32.23 11.83 -13.25
CA ARG A 273 -32.21 13.31 -13.25
C ARG A 273 -32.31 13.86 -11.81
N LEU A 274 -31.19 14.35 -11.28
CA LEU A 274 -31.11 15.25 -10.11
C LEU A 274 -31.04 16.72 -10.56
N SER A 275 -31.37 17.66 -9.69
CA SER A 275 -31.34 19.09 -10.03
C SER A 275 -29.91 19.68 -9.93
N PRO A 276 -29.52 20.66 -10.78
CA PRO A 276 -28.16 21.22 -10.78
C PRO A 276 -27.72 21.98 -9.52
N ARG A 277 -28.59 22.09 -8.50
CA ARG A 277 -28.24 22.71 -7.20
C ARG A 277 -27.72 21.69 -6.18
N ALA A 278 -28.15 20.42 -6.24
CA ALA A 278 -27.67 19.38 -5.33
C ALA A 278 -26.27 18.87 -5.71
N LEU A 279 -26.03 18.63 -7.01
CA LEU A 279 -24.74 18.17 -7.55
C LEU A 279 -23.56 19.14 -7.37
N ARG A 280 -23.78 20.35 -6.86
CA ARG A 280 -22.70 21.32 -6.56
C ARG A 280 -22.18 21.25 -5.12
N ARG A 281 -22.66 20.30 -4.30
CA ARG A 281 -22.16 20.00 -2.94
C ARG A 281 -21.83 18.53 -2.72
N LEU A 282 -21.99 17.70 -3.75
CA LEU A 282 -21.65 16.28 -3.72
C LEU A 282 -20.52 16.07 -4.74
N GLY A 283 -19.28 16.27 -4.27
CA GLY A 283 -18.10 15.74 -4.97
C GLY A 283 -18.21 14.22 -5.09
N HIS A 284 -17.53 13.64 -6.09
CA HIS A 284 -17.57 12.20 -6.41
C HIS A 284 -18.94 11.66 -6.88
N ALA A 285 -19.38 12.10 -8.05
CA ALA A 285 -20.34 11.38 -8.88
C ALA A 285 -19.79 11.23 -10.32
N THR A 286 -19.87 10.02 -10.88
CA THR A 286 -19.18 9.66 -12.13
C THR A 286 -19.78 10.35 -13.37
N LEU A 287 -18.98 11.17 -14.07
CA LEU A 287 -19.33 11.70 -15.38
C LEU A 287 -18.82 10.77 -16.49
N ALA A 288 -19.74 10.03 -17.11
CA ALA A 288 -19.46 9.31 -18.35
C ALA A 288 -19.51 10.25 -19.56
N GLY A 289 -18.56 10.12 -20.48
CA GLY A 289 -18.49 10.93 -21.71
C GLY A 289 -19.64 10.63 -22.67
N ASP A 290 -20.04 11.66 -23.41
CA ASP A 290 -21.06 11.58 -24.47
C ASP A 290 -20.40 11.50 -25.85
N ASP A 291 -20.89 10.61 -26.72
CA ASP A 291 -20.37 10.42 -28.08
C ASP A 291 -21.40 9.69 -28.95
N ARG A 292 -22.33 10.46 -29.55
CA ARG A 292 -22.80 10.38 -30.95
C ARG A 292 -24.11 11.17 -31.16
N GLU A 293 -24.03 12.23 -31.95
CA GLU A 293 -25.13 12.63 -32.83
C GLU A 293 -24.65 12.69 -34.28
N ARG A 294 -25.45 12.13 -35.20
CA ARG A 294 -25.35 12.34 -36.64
C ARG A 294 -26.74 12.21 -37.25
N GLN A 295 -27.01 13.04 -38.25
CA GLN A 295 -28.25 13.06 -39.05
C GLN A 295 -29.54 13.50 -38.34
N VAL A 296 -29.66 14.82 -38.18
CA VAL A 296 -30.67 15.53 -38.99
C VAL A 296 -29.91 16.46 -39.95
N ARG A 297 -30.49 16.78 -41.11
CA ARG A 297 -29.95 17.73 -42.12
C ARG A 297 -30.92 18.91 -42.28
N ARG A 298 -30.42 20.00 -42.88
CA ARG A 298 -31.14 21.20 -43.37
C ARG A 298 -31.50 22.23 -42.27
N ASP A 299 -31.34 23.54 -42.48
CA ASP A 299 -30.69 24.29 -43.58
C ASP A 299 -30.13 25.66 -43.11
N ALA A 300 -29.19 26.19 -43.91
CA ALA A 300 -28.85 27.62 -44.15
C ALA A 300 -28.15 28.53 -43.09
N ASP A 301 -27.09 29.20 -43.59
CA ASP A 301 -26.60 30.59 -43.41
C ASP A 301 -26.23 31.20 -42.04
N GLY A 302 -25.23 32.11 -42.02
CA GLY A 302 -25.21 33.13 -40.94
C GLY A 302 -23.97 33.97 -40.58
N GLY A 303 -22.73 33.66 -41.00
CA GLY A 303 -21.56 34.55 -40.78
C GLY A 303 -21.08 34.78 -39.31
N PRO A 304 -19.98 35.56 -39.08
CA PRO A 304 -19.30 35.62 -37.77
C PRO A 304 -19.44 36.95 -37.01
N ALA A 305 -19.38 36.89 -35.67
CA ALA A 305 -19.16 38.05 -34.80
C ALA A 305 -18.32 37.68 -33.57
N ALA A 306 -17.41 38.55 -33.14
CA ALA A 306 -16.44 38.29 -32.08
C ALA A 306 -16.60 39.19 -30.84
N ALA A 307 -15.96 38.77 -29.75
CA ALA A 307 -15.61 39.56 -28.54
C ALA A 307 -16.73 40.20 -27.70
N ARG A 308 -16.96 39.62 -26.49
CA ARG A 308 -17.12 40.31 -25.17
C ARG A 308 -17.37 39.27 -24.05
N GLY A 309 -16.35 38.98 -23.23
CA GLY A 309 -16.42 37.86 -22.25
C GLY A 309 -16.02 38.17 -20.78
N HIS A 310 -15.09 39.09 -20.52
CA HIS A 310 -14.58 39.34 -19.16
C HIS A 310 -15.31 40.46 -18.42
N ARG A 311 -16.36 40.13 -17.64
CA ARG A 311 -16.85 40.93 -16.47
C ARG A 311 -17.94 40.25 -15.62
N ARG A 312 -17.88 38.92 -15.35
CA ARG A 312 -18.88 38.23 -14.48
C ARG A 312 -18.37 37.44 -13.26
N ALA A 313 -17.06 37.27 -13.06
CA ALA A 313 -16.54 36.55 -11.87
C ALA A 313 -16.73 37.33 -10.54
N GLY A 314 -16.51 38.65 -10.53
CA GLY A 314 -16.37 39.43 -9.31
C GLY A 314 -17.63 39.61 -8.44
N ARG A 315 -18.85 39.37 -8.96
CA ARG A 315 -20.10 39.52 -8.17
C ARG A 315 -20.50 38.28 -7.38
N ALA A 316 -20.00 37.09 -7.72
CA ALA A 316 -20.37 35.86 -7.03
C ALA A 316 -19.78 35.78 -5.60
N ARG A 317 -18.50 36.13 -5.41
CA ARG A 317 -17.82 36.03 -4.10
C ARG A 317 -18.44 36.92 -3.02
N ARG A 318 -18.95 38.12 -3.35
CA ARG A 318 -19.61 39.01 -2.38
C ARG A 318 -21.00 38.52 -1.93
N ALA A 319 -21.70 37.72 -2.74
CA ALA A 319 -23.00 37.15 -2.36
C ALA A 319 -22.86 35.98 -1.36
N ALA A 320 -21.79 35.19 -1.46
CA ALA A 320 -21.53 34.08 -0.52
C ALA A 320 -21.23 34.59 0.90
N LEU A 321 -20.35 35.60 1.02
CA LEU A 321 -19.96 36.18 2.32
C LEU A 321 -21.13 36.82 3.06
N ALA A 322 -22.03 37.50 2.33
CA ALA A 322 -23.26 38.09 2.87
C ALA A 322 -24.31 37.05 3.33
N CYS A 323 -24.17 35.79 2.92
CA CYS A 323 -25.02 34.68 3.36
C CYS A 323 -24.47 34.05 4.64
N ALA A 324 -23.15 33.83 4.72
CA ALA A 324 -22.48 33.30 5.91
C ALA A 324 -22.68 34.22 7.13
N LEU A 325 -22.52 35.53 6.96
CA LEU A 325 -22.72 36.53 8.02
C LEU A 325 -24.19 36.72 8.45
N ARG A 326 -25.15 35.99 7.86
CA ARG A 326 -26.55 35.91 8.35
C ARG A 326 -26.88 34.63 9.11
N ALA A 327 -25.98 33.64 9.13
CA ALA A 327 -26.15 32.42 9.92
C ALA A 327 -25.65 32.60 11.37
N ALA A 328 -24.67 33.48 11.61
CA ALA A 328 -24.19 33.84 12.94
C ALA A 328 -25.11 34.90 13.58
N GLY A 329 -26.08 34.45 14.37
CA GLY A 329 -27.11 35.30 14.98
C GLY A 329 -26.64 36.15 16.17
N ALA A 330 -25.84 37.19 15.92
CA ALA A 330 -25.56 38.24 16.91
C ALA A 330 -26.52 39.43 16.70
N GLN A 331 -27.50 39.62 17.59
CA GLN A 331 -28.42 40.75 17.53
C GLN A 331 -27.86 41.98 18.28
N HIS A 332 -27.82 43.12 17.60
CA HIS A 332 -27.74 44.43 18.26
C HIS A 332 -28.60 45.45 17.51
N PRO A 333 -29.50 46.18 18.21
CA PRO A 333 -30.43 47.10 17.57
C PRO A 333 -29.77 48.43 17.20
N ARG A 334 -30.44 49.19 16.33
CA ARG A 334 -30.19 50.63 16.13
C ARG A 334 -31.50 51.38 16.00
N GLY A 335 -31.54 52.54 16.64
CA GLY A 335 -32.67 53.44 16.71
C GLY A 335 -32.54 54.28 17.99
N ASP A 336 -32.34 55.59 18.00
CA ASP A 336 -31.81 56.65 17.12
C ASP A 336 -32.02 57.96 17.95
N SER A 337 -31.39 59.07 17.56
CA SER A 337 -31.69 60.45 18.00
C SER A 337 -31.41 60.91 19.45
N ARG A 338 -30.38 61.78 19.56
CA ARG A 338 -30.39 63.15 20.15
C ARG A 338 -30.13 63.43 21.66
N HIS A 339 -29.09 64.29 21.84
CA HIS A 339 -28.94 65.44 22.77
C HIS A 339 -28.71 65.32 24.31
N HIS A 340 -27.71 66.13 24.73
CA HIS A 340 -27.49 66.89 25.99
C HIS A 340 -27.31 66.22 27.37
N LEU A 341 -26.10 66.46 27.92
CA LEU A 341 -25.74 67.25 29.13
C LEU A 341 -26.60 67.20 30.42
N GLY A 342 -25.89 67.23 31.55
CA GLY A 342 -26.38 67.32 32.93
C GLY A 342 -26.35 65.96 33.64
N GLU A 343 -25.93 65.73 34.88
CA GLU A 343 -25.20 66.40 35.97
C GLU A 343 -25.77 65.81 37.28
N GLU A 344 -24.90 65.40 38.22
CA GLU A 344 -25.16 65.29 39.68
C GLU A 344 -26.31 64.40 40.24
N SER A 345 -26.25 63.86 41.47
CA SER A 345 -25.16 63.64 42.44
C SER A 345 -25.58 62.61 43.53
N ARG A 346 -24.66 62.33 44.48
CA ARG A 346 -24.79 61.49 45.71
C ARG A 346 -24.71 59.97 45.48
N MET A 347 -23.79 59.19 46.06
CA MET A 347 -23.18 59.10 47.40
C MET A 347 -24.13 58.60 48.50
N ASP A 348 -23.88 57.36 48.97
CA ASP A 348 -23.42 57.15 50.35
C ASP A 348 -22.58 55.85 50.50
N GLY A 349 -21.92 55.69 51.65
CA GLY A 349 -20.72 54.85 51.85
C GLY A 349 -20.85 53.50 52.62
N PRO A 350 -19.71 52.90 53.09
CA PRO A 350 -19.51 51.44 52.96
C PRO A 350 -19.28 50.63 54.30
N PRO A 351 -18.22 49.81 54.50
CA PRO A 351 -18.34 48.34 54.67
C PRO A 351 -17.87 47.82 56.08
N PRO A 352 -17.70 46.49 56.35
CA PRO A 352 -16.40 45.82 56.10
C PRO A 352 -16.32 44.25 55.96
N LEU A 353 -15.30 43.80 55.19
CA LEU A 353 -14.32 42.67 55.40
C LEU A 353 -14.65 41.32 56.09
N GLY A 354 -14.12 40.20 55.55
CA GLY A 354 -14.12 38.92 56.29
C GLY A 354 -13.38 37.62 55.82
N ARG A 355 -12.08 37.63 55.45
CA ARG A 355 -11.09 36.48 55.56
C ARG A 355 -11.39 35.14 54.79
N ARG A 356 -10.46 34.21 54.47
CA ARG A 356 -8.97 34.10 54.47
C ARG A 356 -8.51 32.96 53.53
N PHE A 357 -7.26 33.01 53.03
CA PHE A 357 -6.54 31.88 52.40
C PHE A 357 -5.69 31.06 53.42
N PRO A 358 -5.32 29.81 53.10
CA PRO A 358 -4.12 29.13 53.62
C PRO A 358 -2.95 29.13 52.60
N ALA A 359 -1.72 28.92 53.08
CA ALA A 359 -0.47 28.87 52.29
C ALA A 359 0.54 27.88 52.96
N PRO A 360 1.61 27.40 52.28
CA PRO A 360 2.34 26.19 52.67
C PRO A 360 3.37 26.35 53.81
N HIS A 361 3.76 25.22 54.41
CA HIS A 361 4.69 25.14 55.54
C HIS A 361 6.19 25.15 55.17
N ARG A 362 7.02 25.65 56.10
CA ARG A 362 8.49 25.49 56.16
C ARG A 362 8.98 25.42 57.61
N ARG A 363 9.91 24.50 57.90
CA ARG A 363 10.98 24.60 58.94
C ARG A 363 12.20 23.78 58.47
N GLY A 364 13.40 24.14 58.92
CA GLY A 364 14.66 23.38 58.74
C GLY A 364 15.31 23.10 60.10
N PRO A 365 16.66 23.05 60.25
CA PRO A 365 17.71 23.23 59.22
C PRO A 365 18.96 22.31 59.32
N GLY A 366 19.80 22.30 58.26
CA GLY A 366 21.27 22.42 58.38
C GLY A 366 22.17 21.17 58.31
N ARG A 367 23.06 21.11 57.30
CA ARG A 367 24.54 21.02 57.45
C ARG A 367 25.26 21.22 56.10
N GLU A 368 26.60 21.23 56.12
CA GLU A 368 27.48 21.81 55.08
C GLU A 368 27.99 20.81 54.03
N GLY A 369 28.36 21.32 52.84
CA GLY A 369 29.06 20.61 51.76
C GLY A 369 29.53 21.60 50.68
N ARG A 370 30.67 21.35 50.01
CA ARG A 370 31.38 22.37 49.19
C ARG A 370 31.38 22.10 47.68
N LEU A 371 31.28 23.18 46.90
CA LEU A 371 31.71 23.32 45.49
C LEU A 371 33.26 23.22 45.41
N PRO A 372 33.91 22.83 44.28
CA PRO A 372 33.78 23.45 42.94
C PRO A 372 33.79 22.43 41.75
N GLY A 373 33.71 22.78 40.46
CA GLY A 373 33.47 24.07 39.80
C GLY A 373 34.67 24.71 39.06
N PHE A 374 34.82 24.51 37.73
CA PHE A 374 35.21 25.57 36.77
C PHE A 374 35.06 25.11 35.28
N ARG A 375 35.41 25.98 34.31
CA ARG A 375 35.10 25.90 32.86
C ARG A 375 36.37 25.87 31.94
N PRO A 376 36.26 25.71 30.60
CA PRO A 376 37.28 25.05 29.75
C PRO A 376 38.26 26.00 29.00
N ARG A 377 39.25 25.43 28.26
CA ARG A 377 39.98 26.13 27.17
C ARG A 377 40.62 25.24 26.08
N SER A 378 40.31 25.64 24.84
CA SER A 378 40.97 25.52 23.52
C SER A 378 42.44 25.03 23.31
N CYS A 379 42.58 24.11 22.34
CA CYS A 379 43.37 24.18 21.08
C CYS A 379 44.94 24.21 21.00
N ARG A 380 45.42 23.39 20.03
CA ARG A 380 46.66 23.42 19.18
C ARG A 380 47.84 22.48 19.49
N PHE A 381 48.32 21.87 18.39
CA PHE A 381 49.69 21.44 17.98
C PHE A 381 50.86 21.68 18.97
N ASP A 382 51.87 20.80 19.05
CA ASP A 382 52.68 20.27 17.93
C ASP A 382 53.47 18.97 18.26
N GLY A 383 54.18 18.37 17.28
CA GLY A 383 55.36 17.53 17.54
C GLY A 383 55.34 16.01 17.20
N ARG A 384 56.39 15.56 16.49
CA ARG A 384 56.85 14.17 16.19
C ARG A 384 58.33 14.05 16.62
N PRO A 385 59.07 12.92 16.44
CA PRO A 385 58.75 11.47 16.43
C PRO A 385 59.72 10.65 17.34
N GLN A 386 59.66 9.30 17.33
CA GLN A 386 60.87 8.43 17.27
C GLN A 386 60.57 6.96 16.91
N ASP A 387 61.60 6.24 16.46
CA ASP A 387 61.53 4.95 15.75
C ASP A 387 61.92 3.70 16.59
N ARG A 388 61.47 2.51 16.15
CA ARG A 388 62.13 1.18 16.13
C ARG A 388 61.11 0.08 15.82
N ALA A 389 61.43 -1.13 15.33
CA ALA A 389 62.46 -1.60 14.38
C ALA A 389 62.13 -3.09 14.04
N HIS A 390 62.23 -3.49 12.78
CA HIS A 390 62.02 -4.86 12.26
C HIS A 390 63.30 -5.72 12.45
N PRO A 391 63.34 -7.09 12.31
CA PRO A 391 63.25 -7.75 10.96
C PRO A 391 62.92 -9.27 10.81
N PHE A 392 62.77 -9.72 9.54
CA PHE A 392 62.79 -11.12 8.99
C PHE A 392 61.69 -12.11 9.47
N ALA A 393 61.13 -13.07 8.70
CA ALA A 393 61.05 -13.44 7.25
C ALA A 393 59.89 -14.50 7.12
N ALA A 394 59.56 -15.28 6.07
CA ALA A 394 59.71 -15.41 4.60
C ALA A 394 58.86 -16.67 4.20
N ASP A 395 58.38 -16.98 2.99
CA ASP A 395 58.22 -16.33 1.66
C ASP A 395 57.22 -17.22 0.82
N ARG A 396 56.90 -16.85 -0.43
CA ARG A 396 55.93 -17.44 -1.41
C ARG A 396 54.46 -17.07 -1.12
N GLY A 397 53.61 -16.70 -2.09
CA GLY A 397 53.78 -16.46 -3.54
C GLY A 397 52.55 -16.95 -4.34
N ALA A 398 51.95 -16.23 -5.30
CA ALA A 398 52.29 -14.89 -5.82
C ALA A 398 51.11 -14.18 -6.56
N ARG A 399 51.04 -12.85 -6.39
CA ARG A 399 50.62 -11.78 -7.35
C ARG A 399 49.27 -11.87 -8.11
N ALA A 400 48.40 -10.90 -7.80
CA ALA A 400 47.69 -10.11 -8.82
C ALA A 400 48.39 -8.76 -9.05
N GLN A 401 48.08 -8.03 -10.13
CA GLN A 401 48.71 -6.74 -10.47
C GLN A 401 47.70 -5.60 -10.63
N HIS A 402 48.03 -4.44 -10.05
CA HIS A 402 47.44 -3.13 -10.38
C HIS A 402 48.53 -2.07 -10.42
N ARG A 403 48.58 -1.27 -11.50
CA ARG A 403 49.17 0.09 -11.52
C ARG A 403 48.45 0.96 -12.54
N SER A 404 48.64 2.27 -12.40
CA SER A 404 47.77 3.33 -12.92
C SER A 404 48.58 4.41 -13.66
N CYS A 405 47.88 5.38 -14.25
CA CYS A 405 48.40 6.68 -14.71
C CYS A 405 49.29 6.69 -15.98
N ALA A 406 49.33 7.75 -16.80
CA ALA A 406 48.45 8.94 -16.90
C ALA A 406 48.72 9.77 -18.18
N ILE A 407 47.77 10.68 -18.48
CA ILE A 407 47.95 11.99 -19.17
C ILE A 407 48.20 12.02 -20.70
N ARG A 408 47.54 13.02 -21.33
CA ARG A 408 47.50 13.47 -22.75
C ARG A 408 48.65 14.48 -23.03
N PRO A 409 49.00 14.93 -24.27
CA PRO A 409 48.06 15.65 -25.17
C PRO A 409 48.42 15.79 -26.69
N PHE A 410 47.70 16.68 -27.41
CA PHE A 410 47.92 17.23 -28.79
C PHE A 410 47.82 16.26 -30.01
N ALA A 411 47.69 16.69 -31.29
CA ALA A 411 46.82 17.70 -31.95
C ALA A 411 46.97 17.63 -33.50
N PHE A 412 46.14 18.37 -34.27
CA PHE A 412 46.29 18.72 -35.72
C PHE A 412 46.06 17.60 -36.78
N SER A 413 45.83 17.88 -38.09
CA SER A 413 44.69 18.60 -38.72
C SER A 413 44.72 18.60 -40.28
N MET A 414 43.67 18.09 -40.95
CA MET A 414 43.26 18.34 -42.37
C MET A 414 44.25 17.94 -43.51
N ARG A 415 43.87 17.65 -44.77
CA ARG A 415 42.88 18.24 -45.71
C ARG A 415 42.44 17.25 -46.84
N HIS A 416 41.34 17.58 -47.56
CA HIS A 416 41.05 17.47 -49.03
C HIS A 416 41.57 16.25 -49.85
N GLU A 417 40.89 15.68 -50.86
CA GLU A 417 39.69 16.00 -51.67
C GLU A 417 39.21 14.67 -52.38
N GLN A 418 38.26 14.49 -53.33
CA GLN A 418 37.44 15.30 -54.26
C GLN A 418 35.97 14.83 -54.35
N ARG A 419 35.13 15.54 -55.11
CA ARG A 419 33.81 15.10 -55.60
C ARG A 419 33.85 14.71 -57.09
N LYS A 420 33.00 13.77 -57.52
CA LYS A 420 32.31 13.80 -58.83
C LYS A 420 30.84 13.39 -58.69
N THR A 421 30.03 13.69 -59.70
CA THR A 421 28.55 13.78 -59.64
C THR A 421 27.87 13.10 -60.85
N PHE A 422 26.53 13.28 -60.99
CA PHE A 422 25.63 12.79 -62.05
C PHE A 422 25.23 11.28 -61.98
N ALA A 423 24.02 10.86 -62.39
CA ALA A 423 22.75 11.58 -62.55
C ALA A 423 21.55 10.60 -62.67
N TYR A 424 20.33 11.12 -62.48
CA TYR A 424 19.06 10.40 -62.60
C TYR A 424 18.63 10.18 -64.07
N LYS A 425 18.07 9.02 -64.42
CA LYS A 425 17.40 8.78 -65.72
C LYS A 425 16.32 7.69 -65.63
N HIS A 426 15.16 7.92 -66.24
CA HIS A 426 14.05 6.96 -66.29
C HIS A 426 14.22 5.92 -67.41
N SER A 427 13.98 4.65 -67.11
CA SER A 427 13.36 3.58 -67.94
C SER A 427 13.64 2.23 -67.26
N GLY A 428 12.74 1.24 -67.17
CA GLY A 428 11.36 1.17 -67.63
C GLY A 428 10.63 -0.03 -67.00
N ARG A 429 9.32 -0.16 -67.24
CA ARG A 429 8.50 -1.28 -66.69
C ARG A 429 8.85 -2.60 -67.40
N GLN A 430 9.38 -3.58 -66.67
CA GLN A 430 9.13 -4.99 -66.97
C GLN A 430 8.00 -5.52 -66.09
N LYS A 431 7.10 -6.32 -66.68
CA LYS A 431 5.99 -6.97 -65.98
C LYS A 431 6.41 -8.39 -65.60
N MET A 432 6.71 -8.64 -64.31
CA MET A 432 6.72 -10.03 -63.83
C MET A 432 5.32 -10.62 -63.97
N THR A 433 5.23 -11.88 -64.41
CA THR A 433 3.95 -12.54 -64.70
C THR A 433 3.49 -13.39 -63.52
N THR A 434 2.17 -13.51 -63.35
CA THR A 434 1.52 -14.04 -62.14
C THR A 434 1.92 -15.47 -61.76
N LYS A 435 2.51 -16.26 -62.68
CA LYS A 435 2.99 -17.62 -62.40
C LYS A 435 4.21 -17.68 -61.48
N GLN A 436 5.07 -16.66 -61.41
CA GLN A 436 6.27 -16.70 -60.56
C GLN A 436 5.97 -16.51 -59.06
N ILE A 437 4.85 -15.88 -58.72
CA ILE A 437 4.44 -15.67 -57.31
C ILE A 437 3.90 -16.97 -56.69
N LEU A 438 3.30 -17.86 -57.48
CA LEU A 438 2.63 -19.07 -56.99
C LEU A 438 3.59 -20.20 -56.55
N MET A 439 4.81 -20.28 -57.06
CA MET A 439 5.79 -21.28 -56.60
C MET A 439 6.50 -20.88 -55.30
N ALA A 440 6.64 -19.58 -55.02
CA ALA A 440 7.24 -19.11 -53.76
C ALA A 440 6.35 -19.40 -52.53
N GLY A 441 5.02 -19.42 -52.71
CA GLY A 441 4.08 -19.69 -51.62
C GLY A 441 4.06 -21.14 -51.12
N ALA A 442 4.45 -22.11 -51.96
CA ALA A 442 4.39 -23.53 -51.61
C ALA A 442 5.57 -23.98 -50.72
N ALA A 443 6.75 -23.36 -50.87
CA ALA A 443 7.96 -23.72 -50.11
C ALA A 443 8.00 -23.12 -48.69
N LEU A 444 7.11 -22.19 -48.37
CA LEU A 444 6.99 -21.55 -47.04
C LEU A 444 5.96 -22.24 -46.13
N ALA A 445 5.21 -23.23 -46.63
CA ALA A 445 4.17 -23.93 -45.88
C ALA A 445 4.68 -25.12 -45.03
N THR A 446 5.96 -25.49 -45.15
CA THR A 446 6.55 -26.69 -44.52
C THR A 446 7.68 -26.38 -43.52
N MET A 447 7.74 -25.14 -43.01
CA MET A 447 8.64 -24.74 -41.90
C MET A 447 7.89 -24.11 -40.71
N ALA A 448 6.58 -24.38 -40.59
CA ALA A 448 5.83 -24.14 -39.35
C ALA A 448 5.89 -25.42 -38.49
N GLY A 449 6.98 -25.57 -37.73
CA GLY A 449 7.25 -26.79 -36.97
C GLY A 449 8.48 -26.78 -36.06
N ALA A 450 9.16 -25.63 -35.90
CA ALA A 450 9.93 -25.39 -34.69
C ALA A 450 8.96 -24.89 -33.63
N ALA A 451 8.86 -25.58 -32.50
CA ALA A 451 8.13 -25.06 -31.34
C ALA A 451 8.73 -23.69 -30.97
N GLN A 452 7.88 -22.69 -30.73
CA GLN A 452 8.33 -21.52 -29.98
C GLN A 452 8.25 -21.90 -28.52
N ALA A 453 9.37 -21.80 -27.80
CA ALA A 453 9.38 -21.92 -26.35
C ALA A 453 8.30 -21.01 -25.76
N GLU A 454 7.41 -21.55 -24.93
CA GLU A 454 6.48 -20.72 -24.19
C GLU A 454 7.21 -20.17 -22.95
N THR A 455 7.39 -18.85 -22.88
CA THR A 455 8.04 -18.21 -21.73
C THR A 455 7.00 -17.85 -20.65
N TRP A 456 7.17 -18.42 -19.46
CA TRP A 456 6.33 -18.20 -18.27
C TRP A 456 7.04 -17.30 -17.24
N ASP A 457 6.46 -16.14 -16.96
CA ASP A 457 6.93 -15.26 -15.89
C ASP A 457 6.45 -15.75 -14.51
N MET A 458 7.40 -15.99 -13.59
CA MET A 458 7.22 -16.42 -12.20
C MET A 458 7.61 -15.30 -11.21
N PRO A 459 6.71 -14.37 -10.83
CA PRO A 459 6.95 -13.44 -9.73
C PRO A 459 7.13 -14.16 -8.39
N MET A 460 8.10 -13.69 -7.59
CA MET A 460 8.38 -14.18 -6.24
C MET A 460 8.58 -13.00 -5.29
N ALA A 461 8.14 -13.12 -4.04
CA ALA A 461 8.07 -11.96 -3.14
C ALA A 461 9.40 -11.61 -2.46
N TYR A 462 10.33 -12.55 -2.38
CA TYR A 462 11.53 -12.48 -1.51
C TYR A 462 12.81 -12.14 -2.29
N ALA A 463 13.85 -11.70 -1.59
CA ALA A 463 15.11 -11.29 -2.22
C ALA A 463 15.73 -12.44 -3.04
N ALA A 464 16.44 -12.11 -4.12
CA ALA A 464 17.07 -13.11 -4.99
C ALA A 464 18.10 -14.02 -4.27
N THR A 465 18.61 -13.60 -3.12
CA THR A 465 19.53 -14.34 -2.22
C THR A 465 18.81 -14.94 -1.01
N ASN A 466 17.51 -15.21 -1.12
CA ASN A 466 16.75 -15.97 -0.14
C ASN A 466 16.49 -17.38 -0.69
N PHE A 467 16.62 -18.40 0.16
CA PHE A 467 16.59 -19.79 -0.27
C PHE A 467 15.32 -20.18 -1.05
N HIS A 468 14.15 -19.59 -0.78
CA HIS A 468 12.95 -19.84 -1.59
C HIS A 468 13.11 -19.33 -3.03
N SER A 469 13.73 -18.17 -3.23
CA SER A 469 14.00 -17.60 -4.57
C SER A 469 15.07 -18.40 -5.32
N GLU A 470 16.05 -18.95 -4.62
CA GLU A 470 17.08 -19.82 -5.19
C GLU A 470 16.48 -21.17 -5.62
N VAL A 471 15.66 -21.80 -4.76
CA VAL A 471 14.90 -23.02 -5.08
C VAL A 471 13.93 -22.77 -6.24
N GLY A 472 13.28 -21.61 -6.31
CA GLY A 472 12.42 -21.25 -7.45
C GLY A 472 13.18 -21.09 -8.76
N ALA A 473 14.40 -20.56 -8.74
CA ALA A 473 15.27 -20.43 -9.92
C ALA A 473 15.83 -21.80 -10.38
N GLU A 474 16.11 -22.70 -9.45
CA GLU A 474 16.52 -24.08 -9.74
C GLU A 474 15.35 -24.92 -10.28
N PHE A 475 14.16 -24.79 -9.69
CA PHE A 475 12.91 -25.34 -10.24
C PHE A 475 12.65 -24.84 -11.67
N ALA A 476 12.77 -23.54 -11.90
CA ALA A 476 12.58 -22.93 -13.23
C ALA A 476 13.59 -23.46 -14.26
N THR A 477 14.84 -23.69 -13.84
CA THR A 477 15.90 -24.29 -14.67
C THR A 477 15.60 -25.77 -14.95
N CYS A 478 15.20 -26.54 -13.94
CA CYS A 478 14.79 -27.95 -14.05
C CYS A 478 13.68 -28.12 -15.10
N VAL A 479 12.63 -27.31 -15.05
CA VAL A 479 11.53 -27.35 -16.04
C VAL A 479 12.04 -26.98 -17.44
N THR A 480 12.87 -25.93 -17.54
CA THR A 480 13.38 -25.45 -18.84
C THR A 480 14.30 -26.48 -19.51
N GLU A 481 15.15 -27.17 -18.76
CA GLU A 481 16.01 -28.24 -19.27
C GLU A 481 15.23 -29.54 -19.52
N GLY A 482 14.35 -29.94 -18.60
CA GLY A 482 13.55 -31.16 -18.68
C GLY A 482 12.54 -31.17 -19.83
N THR A 483 11.94 -30.02 -20.15
CA THR A 483 11.09 -29.85 -21.34
C THR A 483 11.88 -29.62 -22.63
N GLY A 484 13.22 -29.71 -22.59
CA GLY A 484 14.08 -29.47 -23.76
C GLY A 484 14.00 -28.04 -24.32
N GLY A 485 13.54 -27.08 -23.52
CA GLY A 485 13.26 -25.71 -23.92
C GLY A 485 11.88 -25.50 -24.58
N GLU A 486 10.92 -26.43 -24.45
CA GLU A 486 9.53 -26.17 -24.85
C GLU A 486 8.85 -25.15 -23.91
N LEU A 487 9.19 -25.18 -22.61
CA LEU A 487 8.65 -24.29 -21.58
C LEU A 487 9.79 -23.62 -20.80
N GLU A 488 9.97 -22.31 -20.99
CA GLU A 488 10.99 -21.50 -20.31
C GLU A 488 10.36 -20.78 -19.11
N ILE A 489 10.80 -21.05 -17.87
CA ILE A 489 10.33 -20.32 -16.69
C ILE A 489 11.35 -19.22 -16.32
N VAL A 490 10.88 -17.98 -16.20
CA VAL A 490 11.69 -16.81 -15.82
C VAL A 490 11.25 -16.31 -14.44
N THR A 491 12.11 -16.45 -13.43
CA THR A 491 11.84 -15.96 -12.07
C THR A 491 12.06 -14.46 -11.94
N HIS A 492 11.10 -13.76 -11.31
CA HIS A 492 11.15 -12.32 -11.00
C HIS A 492 11.09 -12.10 -9.48
N PRO A 493 12.20 -12.30 -8.76
CA PRO A 493 12.24 -12.16 -7.30
C PRO A 493 12.17 -10.69 -6.84
N SER A 494 12.21 -10.50 -5.53
CA SER A 494 12.15 -9.22 -4.81
C SER A 494 10.87 -8.42 -5.05
N GLY A 495 9.79 -9.07 -5.48
CA GLY A 495 8.55 -8.41 -5.89
C GLY A 495 8.70 -7.50 -7.12
N SER A 496 9.74 -7.72 -7.94
CA SER A 496 10.11 -6.84 -9.06
C SER A 496 9.04 -6.76 -10.16
N LEU A 497 8.35 -7.87 -10.45
CA LEU A 497 7.28 -7.93 -11.44
C LEU A 497 5.89 -7.67 -10.83
N PHE A 498 5.62 -8.22 -9.65
CA PHE A 498 4.39 -8.00 -8.87
C PHE A 498 4.74 -7.95 -7.39
N GLY A 499 4.15 -7.03 -6.62
CA GLY A 499 4.32 -7.00 -5.17
C GLY A 499 3.70 -8.25 -4.53
N GLY A 500 4.23 -8.72 -3.39
CA GLY A 500 3.83 -10.00 -2.79
C GLY A 500 2.30 -10.19 -2.61
N ALA A 501 1.58 -9.15 -2.19
CA ALA A 501 0.12 -9.20 -2.04
C ALA A 501 -0.66 -9.26 -3.38
N GLU A 502 0.00 -9.00 -4.50
CA GLU A 502 -0.57 -9.03 -5.85
C GLU A 502 -0.35 -10.38 -6.57
N ILE A 503 0.66 -11.17 -6.16
CA ILE A 503 1.10 -12.39 -6.88
C ILE A 503 -0.05 -13.39 -7.07
N LYS A 504 -0.73 -13.81 -5.99
CA LYS A 504 -1.88 -14.73 -6.06
C LYS A 504 -2.88 -14.25 -7.12
N ARG A 505 -3.31 -12.99 -7.02
CA ARG A 505 -4.28 -12.39 -7.96
C ARG A 505 -3.73 -12.27 -9.39
N ALA A 506 -2.43 -12.08 -9.58
CA ALA A 506 -1.80 -12.02 -10.89
C ALA A 506 -1.80 -13.39 -11.59
N VAL A 507 -1.56 -14.49 -10.85
CA VAL A 507 -1.64 -15.86 -11.40
C VAL A 507 -3.09 -16.25 -11.64
N MET A 508 -4.01 -16.04 -10.68
CA MET A 508 -5.46 -16.34 -10.84
C MET A 508 -6.12 -15.71 -12.08
N THR A 509 -5.49 -14.66 -12.63
CA THR A 509 -6.01 -13.88 -13.77
C THR A 509 -5.15 -14.01 -15.04
N GLY A 510 -4.20 -14.94 -15.08
CA GLY A 510 -3.32 -15.18 -16.23
C GLY A 510 -2.40 -14.00 -16.59
N GLN A 511 -2.14 -13.09 -15.65
CA GLN A 511 -1.17 -12.00 -15.83
C GLN A 511 0.25 -12.51 -15.61
N ALA A 512 0.46 -13.30 -14.55
CA ALA A 512 1.55 -14.27 -14.43
C ALA A 512 1.00 -15.66 -14.81
N ASN A 513 1.87 -16.58 -15.25
CA ASN A 513 1.45 -17.96 -15.57
C ASN A 513 1.58 -18.88 -14.36
N ILE A 514 2.60 -18.62 -13.54
CA ILE A 514 3.01 -19.32 -12.33
C ILE A 514 3.44 -18.26 -11.31
N GLY A 515 3.50 -18.56 -10.01
CA GLY A 515 4.02 -17.62 -9.01
C GLY A 515 4.23 -18.25 -7.65
N GLU A 516 5.07 -17.60 -6.84
CA GLU A 516 5.38 -18.01 -5.46
C GLU A 516 4.67 -17.10 -4.45
N ARG A 517 4.02 -17.69 -3.43
CA ARG A 517 3.39 -16.91 -2.37
C ARG A 517 3.24 -17.65 -1.04
N LEU A 518 3.59 -16.94 0.05
CA LEU A 518 3.21 -17.26 1.43
C LEU A 518 1.68 -17.41 1.57
N LEU A 519 1.20 -18.62 1.85
CA LEU A 519 -0.24 -18.92 1.85
C LEU A 519 -0.99 -18.17 2.93
N SER A 520 -0.48 -18.17 4.17
CA SER A 520 -1.19 -17.59 5.33
C SER A 520 -1.39 -16.08 5.28
N ALA A 521 -0.72 -15.37 4.36
CA ALA A 521 -1.06 -13.98 4.05
C ALA A 521 -2.45 -13.81 3.40
N HIS A 522 -3.02 -14.89 2.86
CA HIS A 522 -4.33 -14.95 2.22
C HIS A 522 -5.39 -15.69 3.06
N GLN A 523 -5.12 -16.00 4.34
CA GLN A 523 -6.08 -16.66 5.25
C GLN A 523 -7.43 -15.92 5.40
N ASN A 524 -7.45 -14.60 5.12
CA ASN A 524 -8.68 -13.78 5.09
C ASN A 524 -9.54 -13.98 3.82
N GLU A 525 -9.01 -14.68 2.80
CA GLU A 525 -9.74 -15.09 1.59
C GLU A 525 -10.31 -16.51 1.78
N ASN A 526 -9.49 -17.45 2.28
CA ASN A 526 -9.91 -18.78 2.72
C ASN A 526 -9.08 -19.20 3.96
N PRO A 527 -9.71 -19.54 5.11
CA PRO A 527 -9.00 -19.90 6.35
C PRO A 527 -8.03 -21.09 6.22
N LEU A 528 -8.27 -22.02 5.28
CA LEU A 528 -7.39 -23.17 5.03
C LEU A 528 -5.98 -22.75 4.63
N TYR A 529 -5.82 -21.60 3.97
CA TYR A 529 -4.50 -21.03 3.66
C TYR A 529 -3.69 -20.64 4.93
N GLY A 530 -4.32 -20.60 6.11
CA GLY A 530 -3.67 -20.33 7.40
C GLY A 530 -3.28 -21.56 8.23
N VAL A 531 -3.53 -22.78 7.74
CA VAL A 531 -3.32 -24.04 8.49
C VAL A 531 -1.87 -24.25 8.94
N ASP A 532 -0.91 -23.74 8.17
CA ASP A 532 0.53 -23.77 8.45
C ASP A 532 0.99 -22.78 9.54
N SER A 533 0.08 -21.93 10.02
CA SER A 533 0.33 -20.75 10.84
C SER A 533 -0.51 -20.70 12.13
N ILE A 534 -1.10 -21.84 12.53
CA ILE A 534 -1.83 -22.00 13.79
C ILE A 534 -0.79 -22.17 14.92
N PRO A 535 -0.67 -21.24 15.89
CA PRO A 535 0.40 -21.30 16.87
C PRO A 535 0.32 -22.53 17.78
N PHE A 536 1.47 -23.19 17.95
CA PHE A 536 1.73 -24.36 18.80
C PHE A 536 0.95 -25.64 18.47
N LEU A 537 0.21 -25.69 17.33
CA LEU A 537 -0.40 -26.93 16.82
C LEU A 537 0.66 -27.98 16.42
N VAL A 538 1.79 -27.53 15.87
CA VAL A 538 2.94 -28.34 15.46
C VAL A 538 4.24 -27.63 15.81
N SER A 539 5.22 -28.36 16.34
CA SER A 539 6.45 -27.80 16.90
C SER A 539 7.72 -28.57 16.48
N SER A 540 7.79 -29.02 15.23
CA SER A 540 9.00 -29.46 14.52
C SER A 540 8.77 -29.49 13.00
N PHE A 541 9.84 -29.55 12.21
CA PHE A 541 9.74 -29.78 10.75
C PHE A 541 8.97 -31.07 10.43
N ASP A 542 9.28 -32.19 11.09
CA ASP A 542 8.64 -33.49 10.83
C ASP A 542 7.13 -33.47 11.14
N GLN A 543 6.71 -32.78 12.20
CA GLN A 543 5.30 -32.57 12.52
C GLN A 543 4.62 -31.65 11.49
N HIS A 544 5.33 -30.66 10.99
CA HIS A 544 4.81 -29.73 9.98
C HIS A 544 4.67 -30.38 8.60
N GLU A 545 5.58 -31.29 8.21
CA GLU A 545 5.40 -32.14 7.03
C GLU A 545 4.25 -33.14 7.22
N LYS A 546 4.09 -33.75 8.41
CA LYS A 546 2.91 -34.61 8.68
C LYS A 546 1.60 -33.84 8.54
N LEU A 547 1.50 -32.64 9.12
CA LEU A 547 0.32 -31.78 8.98
C LEU A 547 0.09 -31.39 7.52
N TRP A 548 1.16 -31.04 6.79
CA TRP A 548 1.03 -30.64 5.39
C TRP A 548 0.59 -31.78 4.48
N GLY A 549 1.09 -33.01 4.67
CA GLY A 549 0.63 -34.18 3.91
C GLY A 549 -0.85 -34.53 4.10
N ILE A 550 -1.49 -34.02 5.16
CA ILE A 550 -2.94 -34.12 5.42
C ILE A 550 -3.67 -32.90 4.85
N ALA A 551 -3.11 -31.69 5.03
CA ALA A 551 -3.73 -30.43 4.64
C ALA A 551 -3.64 -30.11 3.13
N GLU A 552 -2.61 -30.60 2.45
CA GLU A 552 -2.28 -30.25 1.06
C GLU A 552 -3.44 -30.51 0.08
N PRO A 553 -4.14 -31.66 0.08
CA PRO A 553 -5.32 -31.87 -0.78
C PRO A 553 -6.42 -30.82 -0.58
N TYR A 554 -6.76 -30.47 0.67
CA TYR A 554 -7.77 -29.45 0.99
C TYR A 554 -7.32 -28.03 0.57
N VAL A 555 -6.03 -27.74 0.66
CA VAL A 555 -5.45 -26.46 0.21
C VAL A 555 -5.35 -26.41 -1.32
N SER A 556 -5.10 -27.54 -1.98
CA SER A 556 -5.09 -27.71 -3.43
C SER A 556 -6.48 -27.50 -4.03
N ASP A 557 -7.52 -28.11 -3.43
CA ASP A 557 -8.93 -27.84 -3.78
C ASP A 557 -9.29 -26.35 -3.58
N ALA A 558 -8.87 -25.73 -2.47
CA ALA A 558 -9.09 -24.31 -2.21
C ALA A 558 -8.38 -23.39 -3.23
N LEU A 559 -7.19 -23.79 -3.72
CA LEU A 559 -6.50 -23.10 -4.81
C LEU A 559 -7.23 -23.30 -6.16
N ALA A 560 -7.76 -24.49 -6.42
CA ALA A 560 -8.50 -24.81 -7.63
C ALA A 560 -9.79 -23.98 -7.78
N GLU A 561 -10.54 -23.73 -6.69
CA GLU A 561 -11.68 -22.80 -6.68
C GLU A 561 -11.30 -21.37 -7.12
N ASP A 562 -10.05 -20.96 -6.85
CA ASP A 562 -9.47 -19.66 -7.20
C ASP A 562 -8.81 -19.63 -8.59
N ASN A 563 -8.94 -20.69 -9.41
CA ASN A 563 -8.30 -20.86 -10.73
C ASN A 563 -6.76 -21.02 -10.66
N LEU A 564 -6.28 -21.68 -9.60
CA LEU A 564 -4.87 -21.99 -9.35
C LEU A 564 -4.66 -23.50 -9.24
N HIS A 565 -3.70 -24.04 -10.00
CA HIS A 565 -3.20 -25.40 -9.84
C HIS A 565 -1.98 -25.36 -8.90
N TYR A 566 -2.01 -26.16 -7.82
CA TYR A 566 -0.90 -26.28 -6.87
C TYR A 566 0.25 -27.13 -7.46
N LEU A 567 1.50 -26.78 -7.16
CA LEU A 567 2.68 -27.60 -7.53
C LEU A 567 3.45 -28.11 -6.31
N TYR A 568 3.96 -27.19 -5.48
CA TYR A 568 4.75 -27.53 -4.30
C TYR A 568 4.70 -26.45 -3.23
N SER A 569 5.15 -26.78 -2.02
CA SER A 569 5.16 -25.89 -0.87
C SER A 569 6.40 -26.12 0.00
N VAL A 570 7.03 -25.05 0.46
CA VAL A 570 8.24 -25.09 1.29
C VAL A 570 8.01 -24.30 2.58
N PRO A 571 8.29 -24.87 3.77
CA PRO A 571 8.15 -24.17 5.05
C PRO A 571 9.29 -23.17 5.28
N TRP A 572 8.97 -22.02 5.88
CA TRP A 572 9.95 -21.13 6.48
C TRP A 572 10.50 -21.73 7.79
N PRO A 573 11.70 -21.29 8.24
CA PRO A 573 12.23 -21.63 9.57
C PRO A 573 11.24 -21.43 10.72
N PRO A 574 11.30 -22.27 11.79
CA PRO A 574 10.41 -22.15 12.94
C PRO A 574 10.43 -20.77 13.60
N GLN A 575 9.28 -20.31 14.07
CA GLN A 575 9.18 -19.07 14.84
C GLN A 575 9.57 -19.30 16.31
N GLY A 576 10.53 -18.54 16.83
CA GLY A 576 10.96 -18.57 18.24
C GLY A 576 10.77 -17.23 18.96
N LEU A 577 10.85 -17.24 20.29
CA LEU A 577 10.62 -16.07 21.14
C LEU A 577 11.94 -15.34 21.48
N TYR A 578 12.08 -14.12 21.00
CA TYR A 578 13.16 -13.19 21.38
C TYR A 578 12.78 -12.44 22.66
N MET A 579 13.67 -12.44 23.66
CA MET A 579 13.43 -11.86 24.99
C MET A 579 14.62 -11.04 25.50
N ASN A 580 14.35 -9.94 26.23
CA ASN A 580 15.38 -9.15 26.95
C ASN A 580 15.80 -9.75 28.31
N LYS A 581 15.12 -10.80 28.77
CA LYS A 581 15.37 -11.54 30.01
C LYS A 581 15.22 -13.06 29.76
N PRO A 582 15.84 -13.93 30.58
CA PRO A 582 15.52 -15.35 30.56
C PRO A 582 14.05 -15.60 30.96
N ILE A 583 13.47 -16.70 30.47
CA ILE A 583 12.12 -17.15 30.83
C ILE A 583 12.09 -18.67 31.06
N SER A 584 11.16 -19.11 31.91
CA SER A 584 10.98 -20.51 32.31
C SER A 584 9.52 -20.98 32.23
N SER A 585 8.58 -20.03 32.29
CA SER A 585 7.12 -20.24 32.30
C SER A 585 6.39 -19.10 31.58
N VAL A 586 5.11 -19.26 31.27
CA VAL A 586 4.23 -18.18 30.80
C VAL A 586 4.03 -17.12 31.88
N ALA A 587 4.15 -17.45 33.16
CA ALA A 587 4.17 -16.46 34.24
C ALA A 587 5.36 -15.48 34.14
N ASP A 588 6.46 -15.85 33.47
CA ASP A 588 7.55 -14.92 33.15
C ASP A 588 7.20 -13.95 32.01
N LEU A 589 6.13 -14.18 31.24
CA LEU A 589 5.71 -13.34 30.12
C LEU A 589 4.77 -12.19 30.55
N GLU A 590 4.09 -12.33 31.69
CA GLU A 590 3.15 -11.33 32.23
C GLU A 590 3.73 -9.90 32.23
N GLY A 591 3.03 -8.98 31.58
CA GLY A 591 3.39 -7.56 31.50
C GLY A 591 4.56 -7.21 30.57
N VAL A 592 5.22 -8.18 29.90
CA VAL A 592 6.32 -7.91 28.97
C VAL A 592 5.81 -7.21 27.71
N LYS A 593 6.49 -6.15 27.25
CA LYS A 593 6.11 -5.44 26.01
C LYS A 593 6.45 -6.27 24.78
N PHE A 594 5.44 -6.83 24.13
CA PHE A 594 5.63 -7.73 22.99
C PHE A 594 5.36 -7.01 21.67
N ARG A 595 6.29 -7.10 20.71
CA ARG A 595 6.03 -6.68 19.33
C ARG A 595 5.22 -7.74 18.60
N SER A 596 4.00 -7.40 18.21
CA SER A 596 3.19 -8.18 17.27
C SER A 596 3.36 -7.68 15.84
N TYR A 597 3.02 -8.54 14.88
CA TYR A 597 3.03 -8.24 13.43
C TYR A 597 1.79 -8.75 12.69
N SER A 598 0.87 -9.38 13.42
CA SER A 598 -0.35 -10.00 12.93
C SER A 598 -1.39 -10.06 14.05
N THR A 599 -2.65 -10.28 13.70
CA THR A 599 -3.71 -10.56 14.68
C THR A 599 -3.39 -11.79 15.52
N ALA A 600 -2.88 -12.86 14.91
CA ALA A 600 -2.45 -14.07 15.63
C ALA A 600 -1.33 -13.80 16.64
N THR A 601 -0.30 -13.02 16.29
CA THR A 601 0.78 -12.68 17.23
C THR A 601 0.32 -11.74 18.35
N ALA A 602 -0.63 -10.85 18.08
CA ALA A 602 -1.27 -10.05 19.13
C ALA A 602 -2.12 -10.93 20.06
N ARG A 603 -2.90 -11.87 19.51
CA ARG A 603 -3.76 -12.80 20.26
C ARG A 603 -2.94 -13.73 21.16
N MET A 604 -1.86 -14.29 20.63
CA MET A 604 -0.89 -15.08 21.39
C MET A 604 -0.32 -14.27 22.56
N ALA A 605 0.04 -13.00 22.33
CA ALA A 605 0.54 -12.11 23.37
C ALA A 605 -0.51 -11.87 24.48
N GLU A 606 -1.75 -11.56 24.11
CA GLU A 606 -2.88 -11.43 25.06
C GLU A 606 -3.07 -12.69 25.92
N LEU A 607 -3.01 -13.88 25.31
CA LEU A 607 -3.18 -15.16 25.99
C LEU A 607 -1.99 -15.52 26.90
N THR A 608 -0.79 -15.01 26.61
CA THR A 608 0.40 -15.12 27.47
C THR A 608 0.56 -14.00 28.52
N GLY A 609 -0.41 -13.10 28.66
CA GLY A 609 -0.30 -11.95 29.59
C GLY A 609 0.68 -10.85 29.14
N MET A 610 1.26 -10.96 27.94
CA MET A 610 2.11 -9.93 27.35
C MET A 610 1.30 -8.71 26.90
N LEU A 611 1.99 -7.58 26.72
CA LEU A 611 1.41 -6.31 26.26
C LEU A 611 1.73 -6.10 24.77
N PRO A 612 0.85 -6.51 23.83
CA PRO A 612 1.11 -6.39 22.40
C PRO A 612 1.12 -4.93 21.92
N VAL A 613 2.16 -4.58 21.16
CA VAL A 613 2.25 -3.39 20.33
C VAL A 613 2.56 -3.83 18.90
N GLN A 614 1.70 -3.48 17.93
CA GLN A 614 1.97 -3.83 16.53
C GLN A 614 3.08 -2.92 15.98
N VAL A 615 4.14 -3.52 15.44
CA VAL A 615 5.28 -2.81 14.83
C VAL A 615 5.74 -3.56 13.58
N GLU A 616 5.89 -2.84 12.47
CA GLU A 616 6.36 -3.43 11.21
C GLU A 616 7.86 -3.76 11.22
N ALA A 617 8.29 -4.73 10.41
CA ALA A 617 9.65 -5.28 10.46
C ALA A 617 10.77 -4.29 10.03
N ALA A 618 10.41 -3.15 9.46
CA ALA A 618 11.31 -2.04 9.19
C ALA A 618 11.58 -1.17 10.43
N GLU A 619 10.58 -1.05 11.32
CA GLU A 619 10.63 -0.21 12.53
C GLU A 619 11.13 -0.98 13.76
N LEU A 620 11.33 -2.31 13.65
CA LEU A 620 11.66 -3.20 14.77
C LEU A 620 12.88 -2.74 15.56
N SER A 621 14.00 -2.46 14.89
CA SER A 621 15.22 -2.01 15.59
C SER A 621 15.01 -0.69 16.33
N GLN A 622 14.21 0.24 15.80
CA GLN A 622 13.85 1.48 16.50
C GLN A 622 12.93 1.21 17.70
N ALA A 623 11.94 0.33 17.57
CA ALA A 623 11.02 -0.01 18.65
C ALA A 623 11.72 -0.73 19.83
N LEU A 624 12.71 -1.58 19.53
CA LEU A 624 13.58 -2.20 20.51
C LEU A 624 14.50 -1.15 21.17
N ALA A 625 15.23 -0.35 20.37
CA ALA A 625 16.13 0.70 20.87
C ALA A 625 15.45 1.78 21.73
N THR A 626 14.13 1.98 21.55
CA THR A 626 13.32 2.94 22.33
C THR A 626 12.52 2.29 23.47
N GLY A 627 12.59 0.97 23.64
CA GLY A 627 11.83 0.24 24.68
C GLY A 627 10.32 0.28 24.48
N VAL A 628 9.85 0.46 23.23
CA VAL A 628 8.45 0.27 22.83
C VAL A 628 8.09 -1.21 22.82
N ALA A 629 9.04 -2.07 22.46
CA ALA A 629 8.99 -3.52 22.62
C ALA A 629 10.24 -4.04 23.34
N GLU A 630 10.09 -5.16 24.03
CA GLU A 630 11.09 -5.84 24.86
C GLU A 630 11.14 -7.36 24.58
N SER A 631 10.12 -7.89 23.89
CA SER A 631 10.09 -9.23 23.31
C SER A 631 9.42 -9.21 21.92
N PHE A 632 9.64 -10.26 21.13
CA PHE A 632 8.86 -10.54 19.91
C PHE A 632 8.97 -12.01 19.50
N ILE A 633 8.04 -12.50 18.69
CA ILE A 633 8.17 -13.83 18.05
C ILE A 633 8.59 -13.66 16.59
N SER A 634 9.56 -14.45 16.12
CA SER A 634 9.92 -14.56 14.69
C SER A 634 10.93 -15.69 14.45
N SER A 635 11.24 -15.98 13.18
CA SER A 635 12.34 -16.87 12.81
C SER A 635 13.73 -16.30 13.17
N GLY A 636 14.70 -17.20 13.39
CA GLY A 636 16.12 -16.88 13.61
C GLY A 636 16.69 -15.88 12.59
N ALA A 637 16.33 -16.07 11.32
CA ALA A 637 16.67 -15.19 10.20
C ALA A 637 16.29 -13.72 10.43
N THR A 638 15.10 -13.46 10.98
CA THR A 638 14.62 -12.09 11.21
C THR A 638 15.45 -11.37 12.27
N GLY A 639 15.86 -12.08 13.33
CA GLY A 639 16.74 -11.51 14.35
C GLY A 639 18.16 -11.26 13.84
N TYR A 640 18.68 -12.15 12.99
CA TYR A 640 19.99 -11.99 12.35
C TYR A 640 20.00 -10.77 11.41
N ASP A 641 19.03 -10.69 10.49
CA ASP A 641 18.86 -9.60 9.53
C ASP A 641 18.58 -8.23 10.17
N ARG A 642 18.12 -8.19 11.42
CA ARG A 642 17.86 -6.97 12.21
C ARG A 642 18.86 -6.73 13.34
N LYS A 643 19.87 -7.60 13.49
CA LYS A 643 20.90 -7.56 14.54
C LYS A 643 20.34 -7.42 15.96
N VAL A 644 19.29 -8.17 16.28
CA VAL A 644 18.52 -7.92 17.52
C VAL A 644 19.31 -8.19 18.81
N TRP A 645 20.46 -8.86 18.72
CA TRP A 645 21.48 -8.94 19.78
C TRP A 645 21.99 -7.57 20.27
N GLU A 646 21.83 -6.50 19.49
CA GLU A 646 22.15 -5.13 19.93
C GLU A 646 21.15 -4.62 21.01
N HIS A 647 20.03 -5.31 21.23
CA HIS A 647 18.94 -4.89 22.13
C HIS A 647 18.35 -6.01 23.01
N LEU A 648 18.39 -7.28 22.57
CA LEU A 648 17.82 -8.45 23.24
C LEU A 648 18.89 -9.51 23.49
N SER A 649 18.69 -10.33 24.50
CA SER A 649 19.75 -11.21 25.05
C SER A 649 19.48 -12.70 24.88
N ASN A 650 18.22 -13.12 24.71
CA ASN A 650 17.85 -14.53 24.61
C ASN A 650 16.91 -14.78 23.43
N PHE A 651 17.04 -15.94 22.81
CA PHE A 651 16.10 -16.51 21.84
C PHE A 651 15.73 -17.92 22.27
N TYR A 652 14.42 -18.16 22.40
CA TYR A 652 13.86 -19.44 22.80
C TYR A 652 13.28 -20.17 21.59
N GLU A 653 13.85 -21.32 21.27
CA GLU A 653 13.33 -22.26 20.28
C GLU A 653 12.05 -22.91 20.84
N VAL A 654 10.90 -22.30 20.52
CA VAL A 654 9.54 -22.81 20.85
C VAL A 654 8.84 -23.44 19.63
N ASP A 655 9.43 -23.35 18.45
CA ASP A 655 8.92 -23.81 17.16
C ASP A 655 7.42 -23.52 16.93
N ALA A 656 6.98 -22.28 17.20
CA ALA A 656 5.55 -21.99 17.35
C ALA A 656 4.72 -22.28 16.09
N TRP A 657 5.28 -22.05 14.90
CA TRP A 657 4.77 -22.55 13.60
C TRP A 657 5.86 -22.36 12.52
N LEU A 658 5.65 -22.95 11.34
CA LEU A 658 6.56 -22.90 10.18
C LEU A 658 5.78 -22.52 8.91
N PRO A 659 5.42 -21.24 8.70
CA PRO A 659 4.49 -20.86 7.63
C PRO A 659 5.08 -21.20 6.25
N ARG A 660 4.28 -21.57 5.24
CA ARG A 660 4.79 -22.03 3.92
C ARG A 660 4.62 -21.01 2.80
N ASN A 661 5.62 -20.96 1.92
CA ASN A 661 5.43 -20.46 0.55
C ASN A 661 4.94 -21.63 -0.31
N ALA A 662 3.84 -21.44 -1.03
CA ALA A 662 3.43 -22.34 -2.10
C ALA A 662 3.79 -21.76 -3.47
N VAL A 663 4.07 -22.64 -4.43
CA VAL A 663 4.16 -22.31 -5.86
C VAL A 663 2.95 -22.91 -6.57
N PHE A 664 2.29 -22.07 -7.38
CA PHE A 664 1.06 -22.43 -8.08
C PHE A 664 1.00 -21.80 -9.47
N VAL A 665 0.28 -22.47 -10.37
CA VAL A 665 0.09 -22.16 -11.80
C VAL A 665 -1.34 -21.69 -12.03
N ASN A 666 -1.59 -20.87 -13.06
CA ASN A 666 -2.94 -20.55 -13.51
C ASN A 666 -3.56 -21.79 -14.17
N ALA A 667 -4.70 -22.28 -13.70
CA ALA A 667 -5.25 -23.56 -14.20
C ALA A 667 -5.55 -23.53 -15.72
N ASP A 668 -6.05 -22.41 -16.27
CA ASP A 668 -6.20 -22.23 -17.74
C ASP A 668 -4.88 -22.43 -18.53
N ALA A 669 -3.73 -22.11 -17.91
CA ALA A 669 -2.40 -22.25 -18.52
C ALA A 669 -1.81 -23.65 -18.28
N TRP A 670 -2.06 -24.24 -17.12
CA TRP A 670 -1.72 -25.63 -16.81
C TRP A 670 -2.41 -26.61 -17.76
N ASP A 671 -3.73 -26.48 -17.95
CA ASP A 671 -4.51 -27.32 -18.86
C ASP A 671 -3.98 -27.30 -20.30
N GLY A 672 -3.38 -26.18 -20.71
CA GLY A 672 -2.80 -25.97 -22.03
C GLY A 672 -1.45 -26.64 -22.29
N LEU A 673 -0.75 -27.13 -21.24
CA LEU A 673 0.53 -27.84 -21.38
C LEU A 673 0.34 -29.25 -21.97
N SER A 674 1.38 -29.78 -22.63
CA SER A 674 1.49 -31.20 -22.96
C SER A 674 1.58 -32.06 -21.69
N ASP A 675 1.14 -33.32 -21.77
CA ASP A 675 1.17 -34.22 -20.61
C ASP A 675 2.63 -34.54 -20.21
N GLU A 676 3.55 -34.52 -21.18
CA GLU A 676 5.00 -34.57 -20.95
C GLU A 676 5.51 -33.34 -20.17
N ALA A 677 5.09 -32.12 -20.51
CA ALA A 677 5.50 -30.91 -19.80
C ALA A 677 4.90 -30.82 -18.38
N LYS A 678 3.68 -31.36 -18.17
CA LYS A 678 3.08 -31.51 -16.84
C LYS A 678 3.90 -32.45 -15.96
N SER A 679 4.22 -33.65 -16.45
CA SER A 679 5.04 -34.64 -15.72
C SER A 679 6.42 -34.08 -15.34
N VAL A 680 7.10 -33.39 -16.26
CA VAL A 680 8.38 -32.71 -15.97
C VAL A 680 8.20 -31.64 -14.87
N MET A 681 7.10 -30.89 -14.88
CA MET A 681 6.85 -29.88 -13.86
C MET A 681 6.56 -30.50 -12.49
N GLU A 682 5.84 -31.63 -12.43
CA GLU A 682 5.58 -32.39 -11.19
C GLU A 682 6.86 -33.02 -10.61
N ASP A 683 7.73 -33.61 -11.45
CA ASP A 683 9.03 -34.15 -11.05
C ASP A 683 9.96 -33.04 -10.50
N CYS A 684 10.03 -31.90 -11.19
CA CYS A 684 10.79 -30.73 -10.74
C CYS A 684 10.19 -30.10 -9.48
N ALA A 685 8.86 -30.07 -9.33
CA ALA A 685 8.17 -29.56 -8.15
C ALA A 685 8.46 -30.41 -6.90
N THR A 686 8.44 -31.74 -7.06
CA THR A 686 8.82 -32.70 -6.01
C THR A 686 10.26 -32.47 -5.56
N THR A 687 11.20 -32.38 -6.51
CA THR A 687 12.62 -32.10 -6.25
C THR A 687 12.83 -30.76 -5.54
N ALA A 688 12.04 -29.73 -5.91
CA ALA A 688 12.08 -28.40 -5.31
C ALA A 688 11.50 -28.37 -3.88
N ALA A 689 10.50 -29.19 -3.58
CA ALA A 689 9.96 -29.35 -2.23
C ALA A 689 11.01 -29.94 -1.28
N GLU A 690 11.63 -31.06 -1.66
CA GLU A 690 12.69 -31.73 -0.88
C GLU A 690 13.89 -30.80 -0.66
N THR A 691 14.40 -30.19 -1.75
CA THR A 691 15.54 -29.27 -1.69
C THR A 691 15.24 -28.02 -0.85
N GLY A 692 14.02 -27.50 -0.94
CA GLY A 692 13.57 -26.35 -0.15
C GLY A 692 13.43 -26.67 1.35
N LEU A 693 12.94 -27.87 1.69
CA LEU A 693 12.84 -28.32 3.08
C LEU A 693 14.23 -28.43 3.73
N GLU A 694 15.21 -29.06 3.08
CA GLU A 694 16.55 -29.17 3.63
C GLU A 694 17.25 -27.80 3.72
N ARG A 695 17.10 -26.91 2.72
CA ARG A 695 17.62 -25.54 2.84
C ARG A 695 16.96 -24.74 3.95
N SER A 696 15.68 -24.98 4.25
CA SER A 696 15.00 -24.36 5.38
C SER A 696 15.60 -24.81 6.72
N LYS A 697 15.95 -26.10 6.85
CA LYS A 697 16.66 -26.66 8.02
C LYS A 697 18.09 -26.09 8.13
N GLU A 698 18.87 -26.09 7.05
CA GLU A 698 20.23 -25.54 7.02
C GLU A 698 20.24 -24.04 7.37
N TYR A 699 19.33 -23.25 6.77
CA TYR A 699 19.20 -21.81 7.01
C TYR A 699 18.70 -21.51 8.42
N THR A 700 17.85 -22.37 9.00
CA THR A 700 17.50 -22.31 10.43
C THR A 700 18.78 -22.40 11.26
N GLN A 701 19.58 -23.46 11.10
CA GLN A 701 20.80 -23.67 11.89
C GLN A 701 21.81 -22.52 11.72
N PHE A 702 22.07 -22.09 10.48
CA PHE A 702 22.95 -20.95 10.18
C PHE A 702 22.54 -19.68 10.93
N THR A 703 21.24 -19.36 10.95
CA THR A 703 20.77 -18.14 11.62
C THR A 703 20.81 -18.27 13.14
N LEU A 704 20.50 -19.44 13.71
CA LEU A 704 20.60 -19.70 15.15
C LEU A 704 22.05 -19.60 15.66
N ASP A 705 23.01 -20.16 14.92
CA ASP A 705 24.43 -20.04 15.30
C ASP A 705 24.95 -18.61 15.11
N GLY A 706 24.49 -17.90 14.08
CA GLY A 706 24.75 -16.47 13.92
C GLY A 706 24.25 -15.59 15.09
N LEU A 707 23.12 -15.95 15.73
CA LEU A 707 22.67 -15.29 16.97
C LEU A 707 23.60 -15.60 18.16
N LYS A 708 24.07 -16.85 18.30
CA LYS A 708 25.02 -17.27 19.35
C LYS A 708 26.37 -16.56 19.22
N GLU A 709 26.92 -16.51 18.00
CA GLU A 709 28.20 -15.85 17.71
C GLU A 709 28.18 -14.35 18.04
N ASN A 710 27.03 -13.69 17.90
CA ASN A 710 26.84 -12.28 18.26
C ASN A 710 26.40 -12.08 19.73
N GLY A 711 26.42 -13.13 20.55
CA GLY A 711 26.31 -13.04 22.02
C GLY A 711 24.93 -13.24 22.61
N MET A 712 23.95 -13.77 21.86
CA MET A 712 22.67 -14.17 22.44
C MET A 712 22.74 -15.56 23.06
N THR A 713 22.01 -15.76 24.18
CA THR A 713 21.58 -17.10 24.59
C THR A 713 20.61 -17.62 23.53
N VAL A 714 20.86 -18.82 23.01
CA VAL A 714 19.96 -19.52 22.08
C VAL A 714 19.76 -20.92 22.64
N GLU A 715 18.55 -21.19 23.10
CA GLU A 715 18.23 -22.43 23.81
C GLU A 715 16.81 -22.92 23.51
N ARG A 716 16.59 -24.23 23.67
CA ARG A 716 15.25 -24.81 23.63
C ARG A 716 14.44 -24.30 24.80
N ALA A 717 13.19 -23.90 24.56
CA ALA A 717 12.26 -23.63 25.65
C ALA A 717 12.06 -24.88 26.52
N GLY A 718 12.05 -24.70 27.84
CA GLY A 718 11.87 -25.80 28.80
C GLY A 718 10.47 -26.40 28.74
N ASP A 719 10.34 -27.64 29.23
CA ASP A 719 9.10 -28.43 29.14
C ASP A 719 7.88 -27.74 29.78
N GLU A 720 8.08 -26.94 30.83
CA GLU A 720 7.05 -26.16 31.52
C GLU A 720 6.44 -25.08 30.60
N LEU A 721 7.27 -24.12 30.16
CA LEU A 721 6.90 -23.11 29.15
C LEU A 721 6.31 -23.75 27.88
N MET A 722 6.88 -24.86 27.39
CA MET A 722 6.38 -25.56 26.20
C MET A 722 5.03 -26.27 26.43
N SER A 723 4.68 -26.62 27.66
CA SER A 723 3.36 -27.16 28.01
C SER A 723 2.32 -26.03 28.06
N GLU A 724 2.63 -24.94 28.75
CA GLU A 724 1.73 -23.78 28.88
C GLU A 724 1.45 -23.09 27.53
N LEU A 725 2.46 -22.96 26.66
CA LEU A 725 2.28 -22.45 25.30
C LEU A 725 1.40 -23.36 24.43
N LYS A 726 1.35 -24.68 24.69
CA LYS A 726 0.45 -25.60 23.99
C LYS A 726 -1.00 -25.48 24.45
N GLU A 727 -1.27 -25.18 25.73
CA GLU A 727 -2.64 -24.87 26.18
C GLU A 727 -3.19 -23.60 25.51
N ILE A 728 -2.32 -22.63 25.26
CA ILE A 728 -2.62 -21.45 24.44
C ILE A 728 -2.82 -21.85 22.96
N GLY A 729 -2.02 -22.79 22.45
CA GLY A 729 -2.19 -23.39 21.13
C GLY A 729 -3.53 -24.10 20.92
N GLU A 730 -4.04 -24.85 21.90
CA GLU A 730 -5.39 -25.46 21.85
C GLU A 730 -6.48 -24.39 21.75
N THR A 731 -6.32 -23.28 22.48
CA THR A 731 -7.24 -22.13 22.40
C THR A 731 -7.21 -21.49 21.01
N MET A 732 -6.03 -21.23 20.45
CA MET A 732 -5.88 -20.62 19.13
C MET A 732 -6.27 -21.58 17.98
N THR A 733 -6.08 -22.88 18.15
CA THR A 733 -6.57 -23.92 17.23
C THR A 733 -8.10 -23.92 17.23
N SER A 734 -8.74 -23.87 18.40
CA SER A 734 -10.20 -23.76 18.53
C SER A 734 -10.74 -22.48 17.87
N GLU A 735 -10.11 -21.33 18.10
CA GLU A 735 -10.46 -20.06 17.45
C GLU A 735 -10.31 -20.11 15.92
N TRP A 736 -9.32 -20.85 15.39
CA TRP A 736 -9.18 -21.06 13.94
C TRP A 736 -10.23 -22.03 13.38
N LEU A 737 -10.51 -23.14 14.08
CA LEU A 737 -11.51 -24.14 13.69
C LEU A 737 -12.92 -23.55 13.56
N GLU A 738 -13.32 -22.62 14.44
CA GLU A 738 -14.57 -21.87 14.29
C GLU A 738 -14.69 -21.11 12.95
N THR A 739 -13.55 -20.76 12.33
CA THR A 739 -13.51 -20.09 11.03
C THR A 739 -13.30 -21.04 9.84
N ALA A 740 -12.52 -22.10 10.01
CA ALA A 740 -12.17 -23.05 8.96
C ALA A 740 -13.24 -24.14 8.74
N GLY A 741 -14.12 -24.38 9.72
CA GLY A 741 -15.25 -25.29 9.60
C GLY A 741 -14.85 -26.74 9.35
N GLU A 742 -15.75 -27.52 8.74
CA GLU A 742 -15.64 -28.99 8.59
C GLU A 742 -14.31 -29.45 7.97
N ALA A 743 -13.79 -28.74 6.96
CA ALA A 743 -12.50 -29.07 6.34
C ALA A 743 -11.31 -28.80 7.27
N GLY A 744 -11.32 -27.68 8.01
CA GLY A 744 -10.28 -27.39 9.01
C GLY A 744 -10.33 -28.40 10.18
N THR A 745 -11.52 -28.79 10.59
CA THR A 745 -11.74 -29.82 11.63
C THR A 745 -11.15 -31.15 11.20
N ALA A 746 -11.49 -31.65 10.00
CA ALA A 746 -10.99 -32.94 9.50
C ALA A 746 -9.45 -33.00 9.45
N ILE A 747 -8.79 -31.92 9.00
CA ILE A 747 -7.30 -31.84 8.96
C ILE A 747 -6.70 -31.95 10.37
N VAL A 748 -7.30 -31.27 11.36
CA VAL A 748 -6.78 -31.24 12.74
C VAL A 748 -7.06 -32.56 13.46
N GLU A 749 -8.25 -33.16 13.29
CA GLU A 749 -8.62 -34.47 13.83
C GLU A 749 -7.71 -35.56 13.24
N GLU A 750 -7.50 -35.62 11.91
CA GLU A 750 -6.61 -36.59 11.27
C GLU A 750 -5.13 -36.37 11.66
N TYR A 751 -4.70 -35.11 11.85
CA TYR A 751 -3.37 -34.82 12.36
C TYR A 751 -3.18 -35.33 13.80
N ARG A 752 -4.20 -35.20 14.66
CA ARG A 752 -4.18 -35.71 16.05
C ARG A 752 -4.32 -37.23 16.11
N GLY A 753 -5.03 -37.82 15.14
CA GLY A 753 -5.40 -39.24 15.11
C GLY A 753 -6.68 -39.55 15.91
N GLU A 754 -7.65 -38.63 15.85
CA GLU A 754 -8.94 -38.66 16.58
C GLU A 754 -10.09 -39.28 15.76
#